data_AF-A0A2A2JMY4-F1
#
_entry.id   AF-A0A2A2JMY4-F1
#
_cell.length_a   1.000
_cell.length_b   1.000
_cell.length_c   1.000
_cell.angle_alpha   90.00
_cell.angle_beta   90.00
_cell.angle_gamma   90.00
#
_symmetry.space_group_name_H-M   'P 1'
#
loop_
_entity.id
_entity.type
_entity.pdbx_description
1 polymer ?
#
loop_
_entity_poly.entity_id
_entity_poly.type
_entity_poly.pdbx_seq_one_letter_code
_entity_poly.pdbx_strand_id
1 'polypeptide(L)'
;MVQFMCDVLNEKASAYRAATGYGLPMPQSSSTEALSPGRGRFQRGRGGRSGYNNYGNRNSPGKMSPMGTGSSPSAYGRGDDHHTEGGGLRPETLYKDFQLSNHEMKILAEAVKGVKIRSTHRPGAVRVYKVNSLQMGADQLQFKGQTEDGREMTKTVAQYFAEKYGDLRWPKLPCLHVGPPNRNIYFPLEICQLDSPQKYNKKLSEKQTSAIIKAAAVDAQQRQERIELLCKQAGFDTDPFLKEFGLTVSPNMFEMNARVIDPPHILFGDGPRMVDPVVIPKDGTWAMDNQTLYVPAMASSYSMIALVNPRDQGLLQGFCQALYNKVFCEATQMGMGFPKWPDLVKYGRNKEDVSMLFSEIANEYKQTRTNCDLVIVVLPAKNSDLYMTVKEASDMVHGIMSQCVLLKNVTRSSAATCANLVLKINMKLGGINSRIVADQISHKYVIDQPTLVVGIDVTHPTQAEERQNIPSVAAIVANIDLLPQAYGANVKVQRKCRESIVYLLDAVRERLVAFFKNTGMKPTRIIVYRDGVSEGQFAEVLREEIQGIRSACMILSPDYRPPVTYVVVQKRHHARMFCKNPQDTVGKARNIPPGTTVDTGIVSPEGFDFYLCSHFGVQGTSRPARYHVLWDDSGFNADEIQAITYA
;
A
#
# COMPACT_ATOMS: atom_id res chain seq x y z
N MET A 1 20.69 -16.83 17.81
CA MET A 1 20.53 -16.43 16.40
C MET A 1 20.14 -17.61 15.51
N VAL A 2 20.43 -18.85 15.89
CA VAL A 2 19.98 -20.06 15.17
C VAL A 2 18.45 -20.12 15.04
N GLN A 3 17.70 -19.86 16.13
CA GLN A 3 16.23 -19.76 16.04
C GLN A 3 15.77 -18.70 15.02
N PHE A 4 16.34 -17.50 15.10
CA PHE A 4 16.04 -16.42 14.14
C PHE A 4 16.30 -16.82 12.70
N MET A 5 17.39 -17.57 12.43
CA MET A 5 17.66 -18.13 11.11
C MET A 5 16.54 -19.07 10.67
N CYS A 6 16.16 -20.04 11.51
CA CYS A 6 15.06 -20.97 11.22
C CYS A 6 13.77 -20.22 10.89
N ASP A 7 13.41 -19.22 11.69
CA ASP A 7 12.19 -18.43 11.50
C ASP A 7 12.17 -17.68 10.15
N VAL A 8 13.29 -17.01 9.81
CA VAL A 8 13.44 -16.28 8.55
C VAL A 8 13.32 -17.20 7.34
N LEU A 9 13.97 -18.37 7.38
CA LEU A 9 13.96 -19.32 6.28
C LEU A 9 12.57 -19.96 6.11
N ASN A 10 11.91 -20.33 7.21
CA ASN A 10 10.56 -20.88 7.20
C ASN A 10 9.52 -19.89 6.64
N GLU A 11 9.63 -18.60 7.00
CA GLU A 11 8.74 -17.55 6.47
C GLU A 11 8.87 -17.45 4.95
N LYS A 12 10.09 -17.44 4.43
CA LYS A 12 10.36 -17.32 2.99
C LYS A 12 9.98 -18.58 2.21
N ALA A 13 10.22 -19.76 2.75
CA ALA A 13 9.79 -21.03 2.15
C ALA A 13 8.25 -21.11 2.05
N SER A 14 7.54 -20.65 3.08
CA SER A 14 6.08 -20.59 3.09
C SER A 14 5.54 -19.59 2.06
N ALA A 15 6.21 -18.45 1.87
CA ALA A 15 5.84 -17.47 0.86
C ALA A 15 6.03 -18.02 -0.56
N TYR A 16 7.09 -18.79 -0.81
CA TYR A 16 7.34 -19.42 -2.10
C TYR A 16 6.26 -20.47 -2.44
N ARG A 17 5.93 -21.37 -1.51
CA ARG A 17 4.87 -22.38 -1.70
C ARG A 17 3.50 -21.74 -1.97
N ALA A 18 3.21 -20.61 -1.32
CA ALA A 18 1.96 -19.87 -1.55
C ALA A 18 1.93 -19.16 -2.92
N ALA A 19 3.08 -18.77 -3.46
CA ALA A 19 3.18 -18.09 -4.75
C ALA A 19 3.13 -19.06 -5.96
N THR A 20 3.58 -20.30 -5.80
CA THR A 20 3.67 -21.28 -6.90
C THR A 20 2.46 -22.20 -7.03
N GLY A 21 1.52 -22.19 -6.09
CA GLY A 21 0.23 -22.90 -6.20
C GLY A 21 0.30 -24.44 -6.27
N TYR A 22 1.48 -25.04 -6.24
CA TYR A 22 1.68 -26.48 -6.31
C TYR A 22 2.74 -26.95 -5.31
N GLY A 23 2.39 -27.91 -4.47
CA GLY A 23 3.34 -28.68 -3.68
C GLY A 23 4.05 -29.68 -4.57
N LEU A 24 5.26 -29.35 -5.01
CA LEU A 24 6.22 -30.31 -5.56
C LEU A 24 7.58 -30.11 -4.87
N PRO A 25 8.38 -31.18 -4.65
CA PRO A 25 9.66 -31.08 -3.97
C PRO A 25 10.69 -30.33 -4.82
N MET A 26 11.67 -29.70 -4.16
CA MET A 26 12.81 -29.05 -4.79
C MET A 26 13.62 -30.06 -5.64
N PRO A 27 14.16 -29.66 -6.81
CA PRO A 27 14.99 -30.54 -7.62
C PRO A 27 16.33 -30.79 -6.92
N GLN A 28 16.67 -32.07 -6.73
CA GLN A 28 18.00 -32.49 -6.32
C GLN A 28 19.00 -32.24 -7.46
N SER A 29 20.16 -31.68 -7.13
CA SER A 29 21.27 -31.46 -8.05
C SER A 29 21.83 -32.80 -8.54
N SER A 30 21.65 -33.12 -9.82
CA SER A 30 22.28 -34.27 -10.46
C SER A 30 23.74 -33.94 -10.83
N SER A 31 24.63 -34.80 -10.35
CA SER A 31 26.03 -34.92 -10.75
C SER A 31 26.20 -35.16 -12.25
N THR A 32 27.28 -34.59 -12.77
CA THR A 32 27.87 -34.76 -14.11
C THR A 32 27.96 -36.20 -14.58
N GLU A 33 27.57 -36.47 -15.84
CA GLU A 33 28.17 -37.53 -16.64
C GLU A 33 28.16 -37.19 -18.15
N ALA A 34 29.20 -37.68 -18.82
CA ALA A 34 29.70 -37.22 -20.10
C ALA A 34 28.96 -37.80 -21.33
N LEU A 35 29.13 -37.09 -22.45
CA LEU A 35 28.66 -37.40 -23.79
C LEU A 35 29.12 -38.77 -24.32
N SER A 36 28.22 -39.51 -24.98
CA SER A 36 28.41 -40.03 -26.36
C SER A 36 27.14 -40.70 -26.94
N PRO A 37 26.99 -40.80 -28.28
CA PRO A 37 25.69 -40.83 -28.95
C PRO A 37 25.33 -42.19 -29.59
N GLY A 38 24.04 -42.48 -29.74
CA GLY A 38 23.62 -43.63 -30.55
C GLY A 38 22.13 -43.91 -30.63
N ARG A 39 21.55 -43.58 -31.81
CA ARG A 39 20.49 -44.29 -32.56
C ARG A 39 19.23 -44.82 -31.85
N GLY A 40 18.07 -44.44 -32.41
CA GLY A 40 17.11 -45.46 -32.87
C GLY A 40 15.64 -45.35 -32.42
N ARG A 41 14.80 -44.86 -33.35
CA ARG A 41 13.46 -45.34 -33.75
C ARG A 41 12.29 -45.49 -32.73
N PHE A 42 11.14 -44.91 -33.14
CA PHE A 42 9.75 -45.44 -33.24
C PHE A 42 9.19 -46.30 -32.06
N GLN A 43 7.93 -46.27 -31.61
CA GLN A 43 6.65 -45.98 -32.27
C GLN A 43 5.51 -45.90 -31.23
N ARG A 44 4.43 -45.25 -31.68
CA ARG A 44 3.03 -45.14 -31.22
C ARG A 44 2.38 -46.30 -30.44
N GLY A 45 1.38 -45.91 -29.65
CA GLY A 45 0.06 -46.56 -29.49
C GLY A 45 -0.77 -45.80 -28.46
N ARG A 46 -1.80 -45.00 -28.82
CA ARG A 46 -3.24 -45.36 -28.94
C ARG A 46 -3.74 -46.22 -27.76
N GLY A 47 -4.81 -45.94 -27.04
CA GLY A 47 -5.88 -44.93 -27.14
C GLY A 47 -7.11 -45.39 -26.31
N GLY A 48 -8.04 -44.46 -26.03
CA GLY A 48 -9.46 -44.75 -25.72
C GLY A 48 -9.90 -44.55 -24.26
N ARG A 49 -10.79 -43.58 -23.95
CA ARG A 49 -12.29 -43.66 -23.95
C ARG A 49 -12.81 -44.67 -22.90
N SER A 50 -13.84 -44.43 -22.10
CA SER A 50 -14.82 -43.35 -21.89
C SER A 50 -15.72 -43.75 -20.70
N GLY A 51 -16.29 -42.77 -19.97
CA GLY A 51 -17.59 -42.87 -19.25
C GLY A 51 -17.61 -43.67 -17.94
N TYR A 52 -18.57 -43.52 -17.04
CA TYR A 52 -19.67 -42.57 -16.81
C TYR A 52 -20.17 -42.85 -15.37
N ASN A 53 -20.64 -41.81 -14.67
CA ASN A 53 -21.74 -41.78 -13.70
C ASN A 53 -21.77 -42.67 -12.42
N ASN A 54 -21.85 -41.97 -11.28
CA ASN A 54 -23.04 -41.80 -10.43
C ASN A 54 -23.12 -42.41 -9.00
N TYR A 55 -23.56 -41.48 -8.12
CA TYR A 55 -24.51 -41.55 -7.01
C TYR A 55 -24.23 -42.30 -5.69
N GLY A 56 -24.57 -41.57 -4.60
CA GLY A 56 -25.25 -42.11 -3.41
C GLY A 56 -24.34 -42.26 -2.18
N ASN A 57 -24.17 -41.28 -1.28
CA ASN A 57 -25.09 -40.70 -0.29
C ASN A 57 -25.37 -41.59 0.95
N ARG A 58 -24.98 -41.06 2.13
CA ARG A 58 -25.63 -41.08 3.47
C ARG A 58 -24.87 -41.64 4.68
N ASN A 59 -24.68 -40.72 5.64
CA ASN A 59 -24.92 -40.74 7.10
C ASN A 59 -24.26 -41.84 7.96
N SER A 60 -23.27 -41.52 8.82
CA SER A 60 -23.35 -40.89 10.17
C SER A 60 -23.61 -41.91 11.32
N PRO A 61 -23.36 -41.60 12.61
CA PRO A 61 -22.07 -41.81 13.29
C PRO A 61 -22.21 -42.54 14.66
N GLY A 62 -21.10 -42.92 15.30
CA GLY A 62 -21.12 -43.54 16.64
C GLY A 62 -19.83 -43.32 17.43
N LYS A 63 -19.98 -42.77 18.64
CA LYS A 63 -18.95 -42.43 19.65
C LYS A 63 -18.52 -43.66 20.46
N MET A 64 -17.28 -43.67 20.97
CA MET A 64 -16.92 -43.75 22.42
C MET A 64 -15.45 -44.16 22.64
N SER A 65 -14.82 -43.52 23.63
CA SER A 65 -13.44 -43.68 24.15
C SER A 65 -13.42 -44.68 25.35
N PRO A 66 -12.43 -44.73 26.29
CA PRO A 66 -10.94 -44.68 26.31
C PRO A 66 -10.30 -45.79 27.21
N MET A 67 -9.02 -45.64 27.63
CA MET A 67 -8.17 -46.40 28.60
C MET A 67 -7.22 -47.42 27.95
N GLY A 68 -5.95 -47.65 28.36
CA GLY A 68 -5.09 -47.11 29.41
C GLY A 68 -3.83 -48.00 29.55
N THR A 69 -2.69 -47.38 29.95
CA THR A 69 -1.50 -47.93 30.66
C THR A 69 -0.56 -48.99 30.02
N GLY A 70 0.76 -48.69 30.02
CA GLY A 70 1.79 -49.61 30.56
C GLY A 70 2.96 -50.10 29.67
N SER A 71 4.16 -49.54 29.91
CA SER A 71 5.50 -50.19 29.96
C SER A 71 6.16 -50.91 28.75
N SER A 72 7.35 -50.41 28.38
CA SER A 72 8.44 -51.00 27.54
C SER A 72 9.14 -52.20 28.23
N PRO A 73 10.18 -52.90 27.65
CA PRO A 73 10.91 -52.70 26.38
C PRO A 73 11.30 -53.97 25.58
N SER A 74 11.69 -53.81 24.30
CA SER A 74 12.91 -54.39 23.64
C SER A 74 12.72 -54.81 22.16
N ALA A 75 13.82 -54.63 21.42
CA ALA A 75 14.28 -55.35 20.23
C ALA A 75 13.71 -54.97 18.83
N TYR A 76 14.59 -54.29 18.07
CA TYR A 76 14.89 -54.44 16.64
C TYR A 76 13.72 -54.68 15.65
N GLY A 77 13.42 -53.64 14.88
CA GLY A 77 12.70 -53.76 13.62
C GLY A 77 12.83 -52.47 12.80
N ARG A 78 13.54 -52.55 11.67
CA ARG A 78 13.52 -51.55 10.60
C ARG A 78 12.07 -51.35 10.14
N GLY A 79 11.66 -50.10 10.00
CA GLY A 79 10.39 -49.74 9.37
C GLY A 79 10.34 -48.24 9.11
N ASP A 80 10.29 -47.89 7.84
CA ASP A 80 9.77 -46.63 7.34
C ASP A 80 8.42 -46.30 8.00
N ASP A 81 8.27 -45.08 8.50
CA ASP A 81 7.05 -44.26 8.41
C ASP A 81 7.11 -43.11 9.43
N HIS A 82 7.53 -41.94 8.97
CA HIS A 82 7.10 -40.67 9.58
C HIS A 82 6.70 -39.68 8.50
N HIS A 83 5.45 -39.84 8.04
CA HIS A 83 4.63 -38.70 7.64
C HIS A 83 4.40 -37.79 8.86
N THR A 84 5.18 -36.71 8.97
CA THR A 84 4.83 -35.57 9.82
C THR A 84 4.39 -34.39 8.95
N GLU A 85 3.11 -34.04 9.09
CA GLU A 85 2.56 -32.76 8.64
C GLU A 85 3.36 -31.59 9.25
N GLY A 86 3.78 -30.63 8.42
CA GLY A 86 4.33 -29.33 8.88
C GLY A 86 5.85 -29.19 8.97
N GLY A 87 6.62 -29.64 7.97
CA GLY A 87 8.09 -29.54 7.93
C GLY A 87 8.64 -28.10 7.73
N GLY A 88 8.89 -27.40 8.84
CA GLY A 88 9.73 -26.21 8.90
C GLY A 88 11.01 -26.48 9.72
N LEU A 89 12.11 -25.78 9.41
CA LEU A 89 13.37 -25.87 10.14
C LEU A 89 13.18 -25.47 11.60
N ARG A 90 13.71 -26.25 12.53
CA ARG A 90 13.79 -25.88 13.96
C ARG A 90 15.20 -26.16 14.48
N PRO A 91 15.73 -25.40 15.46
CA PRO A 91 17.06 -25.65 16.00
C PRO A 91 17.27 -27.09 16.47
N GLU A 92 16.24 -27.73 17.01
CA GLU A 92 16.28 -29.11 17.53
C GLU A 92 16.42 -30.15 16.41
N THR A 93 16.07 -29.78 15.17
CA THR A 93 16.15 -30.67 13.99
C THR A 93 17.46 -30.52 13.21
N LEU A 94 18.32 -29.56 13.59
CA LEU A 94 19.58 -29.31 12.90
C LEU A 94 20.65 -30.31 13.35
N TYR A 95 21.27 -31.01 12.39
CA TYR A 95 22.40 -31.91 12.63
C TYR A 95 23.75 -31.20 12.42
N LYS A 96 24.84 -31.77 12.94
CA LYS A 96 26.19 -31.14 12.98
C LYS A 96 26.68 -30.64 11.61
N ASP A 97 26.39 -31.41 10.56
CA ASP A 97 26.81 -31.11 9.18
C ASP A 97 25.82 -30.26 8.37
N PHE A 98 24.78 -29.73 9.00
CA PHE A 98 23.79 -28.91 8.32
C PHE A 98 24.41 -27.63 7.73
N GLN A 99 24.10 -27.36 6.46
CA GLN A 99 24.58 -26.21 5.70
C GLN A 99 23.41 -25.51 5.02
N LEU A 100 23.53 -24.19 4.87
CA LEU A 100 22.59 -23.40 4.09
C LEU A 100 22.96 -23.47 2.61
N SER A 101 21.96 -23.59 1.74
CA SER A 101 22.15 -23.37 0.31
C SER A 101 22.53 -21.90 0.03
N ASN A 102 23.10 -21.62 -1.14
CA ASN A 102 23.42 -20.25 -1.56
C ASN A 102 22.20 -19.31 -1.53
N HIS A 103 21.02 -19.84 -1.85
CA HIS A 103 19.78 -19.07 -1.81
C HIS A 103 19.37 -18.71 -0.38
N GLU A 104 19.39 -19.69 0.54
CA GLU A 104 19.09 -19.48 1.95
C GLU A 104 20.11 -18.56 2.62
N MET A 105 21.38 -18.67 2.23
CA MET A 105 22.45 -17.79 2.72
C MET A 105 22.20 -16.34 2.33
N LYS A 106 21.74 -16.08 1.10
CA LYS A 106 21.37 -14.73 0.64
C LYS A 106 20.17 -14.18 1.42
N ILE A 107 19.14 -14.99 1.62
CA ILE A 107 17.96 -14.64 2.42
C ILE A 107 18.37 -14.24 3.84
N LEU A 108 19.19 -15.06 4.50
CA LEU A 108 19.64 -14.81 5.86
C LEU A 108 20.53 -13.57 5.94
N ALA A 109 21.47 -13.40 5.01
CA ALA A 109 22.37 -12.26 4.95
C ALA A 109 21.60 -10.94 4.87
N GLU A 110 20.55 -10.89 4.04
CA GLU A 110 19.66 -9.73 3.96
C GLU A 110 18.91 -9.50 5.29
N ALA A 111 18.47 -10.56 5.97
CA ALA A 111 17.73 -10.45 7.23
C ALA A 111 18.59 -9.93 8.40
N VAL A 112 19.80 -10.49 8.59
CA VAL A 112 20.67 -10.18 9.74
C VAL A 112 21.40 -8.85 9.62
N LYS A 113 21.59 -8.31 8.40
CA LYS A 113 22.32 -7.05 8.20
C LYS A 113 21.70 -5.90 8.99
N GLY A 114 22.53 -5.26 9.82
CA GLY A 114 22.19 -4.11 10.66
C GLY A 114 21.52 -4.44 11.99
N VAL A 115 21.23 -5.71 12.26
CA VAL A 115 20.66 -6.18 13.53
C VAL A 115 21.71 -6.09 14.63
N LYS A 116 21.30 -5.70 15.84
CA LYS A 116 22.17 -5.72 17.03
C LYS A 116 22.07 -7.06 17.75
N ILE A 117 23.22 -7.58 18.15
CA ILE A 117 23.34 -8.86 18.85
C ILE A 117 24.23 -8.72 20.09
N ARG A 118 24.07 -9.64 21.04
CA ARG A 118 24.98 -9.87 22.16
C ARG A 118 25.60 -11.25 22.02
N SER A 119 26.86 -11.39 22.44
CA SER A 119 27.52 -12.69 22.49
C SER A 119 27.32 -13.31 23.87
N THR A 120 27.19 -14.64 23.92
CA THR A 120 26.84 -15.38 25.15
C THR A 120 27.99 -16.21 25.72
N HIS A 121 29.06 -16.41 24.95
CA HIS A 121 30.23 -17.20 25.34
C HIS A 121 31.08 -16.59 26.46
N ARG A 122 30.86 -15.33 26.85
CA ARG A 122 31.58 -14.65 27.95
C ARG A 122 30.60 -14.22 29.04
N PRO A 123 30.64 -14.85 30.23
CA PRO A 123 29.84 -14.42 31.37
C PRO A 123 30.15 -12.95 31.74
N GLY A 124 29.13 -12.11 31.91
CA GLY A 124 29.27 -10.70 32.32
C GLY A 124 29.56 -9.69 31.19
N ALA A 125 29.85 -10.12 29.96
CA ALA A 125 30.08 -9.21 28.84
C ALA A 125 28.75 -8.74 28.21
N VAL A 126 28.35 -7.49 28.46
CA VAL A 126 27.09 -6.90 27.93
C VAL A 126 27.29 -6.20 26.58
N ARG A 127 28.42 -6.44 25.89
CA ARG A 127 28.75 -5.68 24.68
C ARG A 127 27.79 -6.02 23.54
N VAL A 128 27.11 -4.99 23.06
CA VAL A 128 26.21 -5.07 21.90
C VAL A 128 27.00 -4.80 20.63
N TYR A 129 26.79 -5.65 19.62
CA TYR A 129 27.43 -5.53 18.33
C TYR A 129 26.40 -5.40 17.21
N LYS A 130 26.63 -4.50 16.26
CA LYS A 130 25.85 -4.42 15.03
C LYS A 130 26.43 -5.38 13.99
N VAL A 131 25.57 -6.17 13.36
CA VAL A 131 25.95 -7.10 12.29
C VAL A 131 26.21 -6.34 10.99
N ASN A 132 27.39 -6.52 10.41
CA ASN A 132 27.78 -5.95 9.13
C ASN A 132 27.38 -6.84 7.96
N SER A 133 27.75 -8.13 8.04
CA SER A 133 27.51 -9.13 7.02
C SER A 133 27.50 -10.54 7.60
N LEU A 134 27.08 -11.48 6.77
CA LEU A 134 27.22 -12.91 6.98
C LEU A 134 28.50 -13.39 6.28
N GLN A 135 29.23 -14.32 6.89
CA GLN A 135 30.46 -14.91 6.37
C GLN A 135 30.33 -16.44 6.27
N MET A 136 31.36 -17.09 5.76
CA MET A 136 31.43 -18.55 5.60
C MET A 136 31.21 -19.31 6.94
N GLY A 137 31.04 -20.63 6.82
CA GLY A 137 30.92 -21.55 7.96
C GLY A 137 32.07 -21.38 8.96
N ALA A 138 31.80 -21.56 10.25
CA ALA A 138 32.84 -21.45 11.28
C ALA A 138 33.99 -22.46 11.09
N ASP A 139 33.71 -23.60 10.45
CA ASP A 139 34.67 -24.63 10.06
C ASP A 139 35.68 -24.16 9.00
N GLN A 140 35.26 -23.26 8.10
CA GLN A 140 36.08 -22.78 6.99
C GLN A 140 36.61 -21.35 7.19
N LEU A 141 35.90 -20.53 7.96
CA LEU A 141 36.23 -19.12 8.13
C LEU A 141 37.47 -18.96 9.02
N GLN A 142 38.56 -18.48 8.42
CA GLN A 142 39.83 -18.23 9.10
C GLN A 142 39.98 -16.78 9.54
N PHE A 143 40.70 -16.57 10.64
CA PHE A 143 41.14 -15.26 11.07
C PHE A 143 42.60 -15.31 11.55
N LYS A 144 43.29 -14.19 11.39
CA LYS A 144 44.64 -14.00 11.95
C LYS A 144 44.53 -13.50 13.38
N GLY A 145 45.12 -14.24 14.31
CA GLY A 145 45.30 -13.85 15.70
C GLY A 145 46.77 -13.81 16.09
N GLN A 146 47.04 -13.43 17.32
CA GLN A 146 48.36 -13.53 17.96
C GLN A 146 48.25 -14.48 19.16
N THR A 147 49.24 -15.34 19.35
CA THR A 147 49.39 -16.13 20.59
C THR A 147 49.83 -15.23 21.74
N GLU A 148 49.79 -15.73 22.98
CA GLU A 148 50.30 -14.99 24.15
C GLU A 148 51.79 -14.62 24.00
N ASP A 149 52.54 -15.40 23.23
CA ASP A 149 53.95 -15.17 22.86
C ASP A 149 54.14 -14.24 21.64
N GLY A 150 53.08 -13.60 21.13
CA GLY A 150 53.15 -12.62 20.04
C GLY A 150 53.35 -13.19 18.63
N ARG A 151 53.30 -14.52 18.44
CA ARG A 151 53.40 -15.14 17.11
C ARG A 151 52.09 -15.05 16.33
N GLU A 152 52.16 -14.70 15.05
CA GLU A 152 50.98 -14.74 14.17
C GLU A 152 50.49 -16.18 14.01
N MET A 153 49.20 -16.38 14.22
CA MET A 153 48.56 -17.68 14.10
C MET A 153 47.26 -17.52 13.30
N THR A 154 47.08 -18.38 12.30
CA THR A 154 45.83 -18.46 11.54
C THR A 154 45.05 -19.67 12.03
N LYS A 155 43.83 -19.45 12.51
CA LYS A 155 42.91 -20.50 12.97
C LYS A 155 41.53 -20.29 12.37
N THR A 156 40.78 -21.38 12.22
CA THR A 156 39.35 -21.28 11.90
C THR A 156 38.58 -20.81 13.14
N VAL A 157 37.42 -20.20 12.93
CA VAL A 157 36.54 -19.80 14.04
C VAL A 157 36.16 -21.02 14.88
N ALA A 158 35.84 -22.15 14.26
CA ALA A 158 35.51 -23.40 14.97
C ALA A 158 36.68 -23.90 15.84
N GLN A 159 37.91 -23.89 15.33
CA GLN A 159 39.10 -24.29 16.11
C GLN A 159 39.32 -23.39 17.32
N TYR A 160 39.18 -22.07 17.17
CA TYR A 160 39.32 -21.13 18.28
C TYR A 160 38.26 -21.36 19.36
N PHE A 161 37.01 -21.62 18.97
CA PHE A 161 35.94 -21.88 19.94
C PHE A 161 36.14 -23.22 20.65
N ALA A 162 36.52 -24.28 19.93
CA ALA A 162 36.83 -25.59 20.52
C ALA A 162 37.91 -25.49 21.61
N GLU A 163 38.99 -24.74 21.36
CA GLU A 163 40.10 -24.56 22.30
C GLU A 163 39.74 -23.72 23.53
N LYS A 164 38.96 -22.65 23.37
CA LYS A 164 38.73 -21.67 24.46
C LYS A 164 37.39 -21.80 25.19
N TYR A 165 36.35 -22.31 24.52
CA TYR A 165 34.97 -22.27 25.03
C TYR A 165 34.20 -23.59 24.82
N GLY A 166 34.73 -24.53 24.06
CA GLY A 166 34.12 -25.83 23.73
C GLY A 166 33.65 -25.95 22.28
N ASP A 167 33.34 -27.18 21.88
CA ASP A 167 32.96 -27.51 20.51
C ASP A 167 31.63 -26.87 20.09
N LEU A 168 31.62 -26.34 18.85
CA LEU A 168 30.39 -25.82 18.25
C LEU A 168 29.45 -26.97 17.85
N ARG A 169 28.14 -26.79 18.07
CA ARG A 169 27.13 -27.78 17.68
C ARG A 169 26.92 -27.80 16.16
N TRP A 170 26.98 -26.64 15.53
CA TRP A 170 26.76 -26.48 14.09
C TRP A 170 27.91 -25.69 13.43
N PRO A 171 29.11 -26.27 13.31
CA PRO A 171 30.30 -25.55 12.83
C PRO A 171 30.21 -25.13 11.36
N LYS A 172 29.37 -25.79 10.58
CA LYS A 172 29.12 -25.49 9.16
C LYS A 172 28.13 -24.35 8.92
N LEU A 173 27.47 -23.86 9.98
CA LEU A 173 26.64 -22.66 9.88
C LEU A 173 27.49 -21.39 9.73
N PRO A 174 27.00 -20.39 8.99
CA PRO A 174 27.75 -19.18 8.71
C PRO A 174 28.04 -18.36 9.96
N CYS A 175 29.10 -17.55 9.92
CA CYS A 175 29.44 -16.62 11.01
C CYS A 175 28.89 -15.20 10.76
N LEU A 176 28.64 -14.46 11.83
CA LEU A 176 28.31 -13.03 11.79
C LEU A 176 29.60 -12.20 11.86
N HIS A 177 29.81 -11.32 10.87
CA HIS A 177 30.84 -10.28 10.96
C HIS A 177 30.27 -9.05 11.66
N VAL A 178 30.96 -8.58 12.69
CA VAL A 178 30.46 -7.52 13.55
C VAL A 178 31.52 -6.48 13.92
N GLY A 179 31.08 -5.33 14.45
CA GLY A 179 32.00 -4.27 14.88
C GLY A 179 32.55 -3.45 13.71
N PRO A 180 33.76 -2.86 13.81
CA PRO A 180 34.35 -2.09 12.72
C PRO A 180 34.53 -2.93 11.45
N PRO A 181 34.12 -2.46 10.25
CA PRO A 181 34.19 -3.25 9.02
C PRO A 181 35.60 -3.73 8.63
N ASN A 182 36.64 -3.00 9.08
CA ASN A 182 38.05 -3.31 8.84
C ASN A 182 38.66 -4.28 9.86
N ARG A 183 37.89 -4.74 10.86
CA ARG A 183 38.35 -5.72 11.85
C ARG A 183 37.67 -7.06 11.63
N ASN A 184 38.44 -8.13 11.77
CA ASN A 184 37.97 -9.51 11.61
C ASN A 184 37.35 -10.04 12.91
N ILE A 185 36.18 -9.52 13.29
CA ILE A 185 35.43 -9.99 14.47
C ILE A 185 34.27 -10.86 13.99
N TYR A 186 34.39 -12.16 14.20
CA TYR A 186 33.43 -13.16 13.73
C TYR A 186 32.81 -13.92 14.91
N PHE A 187 31.49 -14.10 14.87
CA PHE A 187 30.78 -14.91 15.86
C PHE A 187 29.91 -15.98 15.19
N PRO A 188 30.03 -17.27 15.59
CA PRO A 188 29.08 -18.30 15.20
C PRO A 188 27.64 -17.95 15.60
N LEU A 189 26.64 -18.36 14.81
CA LEU A 189 25.22 -18.05 15.10
C LEU A 189 24.74 -18.61 16.45
N GLU A 190 25.28 -19.73 16.90
CA GLU A 190 24.85 -20.40 18.14
C GLU A 190 25.22 -19.62 19.40
N ILE A 191 26.29 -18.81 19.37
CA ILE A 191 26.72 -18.01 20.52
C ILE A 191 26.15 -16.60 20.55
N CYS A 192 25.31 -16.24 19.57
CA CYS A 192 24.73 -14.90 19.46
C CYS A 192 23.26 -14.88 19.85
N GLN A 193 22.87 -13.86 20.60
CA GLN A 193 21.46 -13.55 20.90
C GLN A 193 21.09 -12.19 20.33
N LEU A 194 19.84 -12.04 19.90
CA LEU A 194 19.30 -10.75 19.49
C LEU A 194 19.24 -9.83 20.71
N ASP A 195 19.70 -8.58 20.56
CA ASP A 195 19.46 -7.55 21.57
C ASP A 195 17.98 -7.12 21.51
N SER A 196 17.29 -6.94 22.63
CA SER A 196 15.84 -6.74 22.64
C SER A 196 15.43 -5.59 23.56
N PRO A 197 14.45 -4.73 23.18
CA PRO A 197 13.75 -4.63 21.89
C PRO A 197 14.47 -3.73 20.87
N GLN A 198 14.41 -4.09 19.58
CA GLN A 198 14.93 -3.27 18.46
C GLN A 198 13.84 -2.87 17.48
N LYS A 199 13.84 -1.60 17.07
CA LYS A 199 12.94 -1.11 16.02
C LYS A 199 13.27 -1.78 14.68
N TYR A 200 12.27 -2.39 14.06
CA TYR A 200 12.36 -2.91 12.71
C TYR A 200 12.25 -1.77 11.69
N ASN A 201 13.33 -1.50 10.95
CA ASN A 201 13.42 -0.36 10.01
C ASN A 201 13.33 -0.75 8.53
N LYS A 202 13.06 -2.03 8.22
CA LYS A 202 12.90 -2.49 6.84
C LYS A 202 11.43 -2.40 6.44
N LYS A 203 11.18 -2.31 5.13
CA LYS A 203 9.83 -2.36 4.58
C LYS A 203 9.21 -3.72 4.91
N LEU A 204 8.05 -3.69 5.56
CA LEU A 204 7.29 -4.89 5.89
C LEU A 204 6.75 -5.51 4.61
N SER A 205 6.65 -6.84 4.58
CA SER A 205 5.93 -7.53 3.51
C SER A 205 4.44 -7.22 3.59
N GLU A 206 3.68 -7.36 2.50
CA GLU A 206 2.24 -7.07 2.52
C GLU A 206 1.48 -7.92 3.54
N LYS A 207 1.90 -9.17 3.74
CA LYS A 207 1.34 -10.07 4.76
C LYS A 207 1.62 -9.54 6.16
N GLN A 208 2.84 -9.10 6.43
CA GLN A 208 3.23 -8.49 7.71
C GLN A 208 2.49 -7.17 7.94
N THR A 209 2.40 -6.30 6.93
CA THR A 209 1.62 -5.06 6.97
C THR A 209 0.15 -5.35 7.26
N SER A 210 -0.47 -6.32 6.59
CA SER A 210 -1.86 -6.71 6.85
C SER A 210 -2.05 -7.25 8.27
N ALA A 211 -1.12 -8.06 8.76
CA ALA A 211 -1.17 -8.57 10.14
C ALA A 211 -1.05 -7.44 11.17
N ILE A 212 -0.14 -6.49 10.97
CA ILE A 212 0.03 -5.31 11.84
C ILE A 212 -1.21 -4.42 11.79
N ILE A 213 -1.77 -4.17 10.60
CA ILE A 213 -3.01 -3.40 10.46
C ILE A 213 -4.13 -4.08 11.24
N LYS A 214 -4.32 -5.40 11.08
CA LYS A 214 -5.35 -6.14 11.83
C LYS A 214 -5.12 -6.11 13.34
N ALA A 215 -3.88 -6.21 13.79
CA ALA A 215 -3.54 -6.17 15.21
C ALA A 215 -3.66 -4.77 15.83
N ALA A 216 -3.42 -3.72 15.04
CA ALA A 216 -3.48 -2.33 15.50
C ALA A 216 -4.86 -1.68 15.30
N ALA A 217 -5.71 -2.27 14.45
CA ALA A 217 -7.05 -1.82 14.18
C ALA A 217 -8.01 -2.24 15.31
N VAL A 218 -7.96 -1.45 16.37
CA VAL A 218 -8.95 -1.48 17.45
C VAL A 218 -10.06 -0.48 17.17
N ASP A 219 -11.29 -0.81 17.52
CA ASP A 219 -12.42 0.12 17.42
C ASP A 219 -12.19 1.38 18.27
N ALA A 220 -13.01 2.40 18.05
CA ALA A 220 -12.84 3.70 18.70
C ALA A 220 -12.94 3.61 20.23
N GLN A 221 -13.86 2.81 20.75
CA GLN A 221 -14.05 2.65 22.20
C GLN A 221 -12.84 1.97 22.86
N GLN A 222 -12.38 0.84 22.32
CA GLN A 222 -11.19 0.15 22.83
C GLN A 222 -9.95 1.04 22.75
N ARG A 223 -9.87 1.89 21.71
CA ARG A 223 -8.79 2.87 21.58
C ARG A 223 -8.85 3.92 22.68
N GLN A 224 -10.04 4.44 22.98
CA GLN A 224 -10.27 5.40 24.06
C GLN A 224 -9.83 4.82 25.40
N GLU A 225 -10.35 3.64 25.77
CA GLU A 225 -10.03 2.93 27.01
C GLU A 225 -8.52 2.68 27.15
N ARG A 226 -7.85 2.33 26.05
CA ARG A 226 -6.40 2.13 26.04
C ARG A 226 -5.63 3.44 26.28
N ILE A 227 -6.09 4.56 25.73
CA ILE A 227 -5.45 5.87 25.96
C ILE A 227 -5.62 6.27 27.43
N GLU A 228 -6.82 6.10 27.99
CA GLU A 228 -7.09 6.38 29.41
C GLU A 228 -6.22 5.53 30.34
N LEU A 229 -6.09 4.22 30.04
CA LEU A 229 -5.20 3.34 30.79
C LEU A 229 -3.73 3.77 30.70
N LEU A 230 -3.26 4.15 29.51
CA LEU A 230 -1.88 4.62 29.33
C LEU A 230 -1.63 5.95 30.06
N CYS A 231 -2.61 6.86 30.07
CA CYS A 231 -2.51 8.12 30.81
C CYS A 231 -2.40 7.86 32.33
N LYS A 232 -3.23 6.95 32.86
CA LYS A 232 -3.15 6.51 34.26
C LYS A 232 -1.81 5.85 34.59
N GLN A 233 -1.31 4.98 33.71
CA GLN A 233 -0.02 4.31 33.89
C GLN A 233 1.18 5.26 33.80
N ALA A 234 1.06 6.36 33.04
CA ALA A 234 2.10 7.37 32.95
C ALA A 234 2.29 8.13 34.28
N GLY A 235 1.26 8.17 35.14
CA GLY A 235 1.36 8.71 36.50
C GLY A 235 1.75 10.19 36.55
N PHE A 236 1.26 11.01 35.59
CA PHE A 236 1.59 12.43 35.48
C PHE A 236 1.26 13.24 36.74
N ASP A 237 0.28 12.80 37.53
CA ASP A 237 -0.12 13.36 38.82
C ASP A 237 0.94 13.17 39.92
N THR A 238 1.78 12.13 39.78
CA THR A 238 2.87 11.79 40.71
C THR A 238 4.25 12.16 40.18
N ASP A 239 4.33 12.81 39.01
CA ASP A 239 5.59 13.17 38.38
C ASP A 239 6.29 14.30 39.16
N PRO A 240 7.49 14.06 39.72
CA PRO A 240 8.20 15.05 40.51
C PRO A 240 8.63 16.28 39.67
N PHE A 241 8.88 16.11 38.37
CA PHE A 241 9.21 17.22 37.49
C PHE A 241 7.98 18.09 37.25
N LEU A 242 6.82 17.53 36.93
CA LEU A 242 5.61 18.35 36.72
C LEU A 242 5.24 19.14 37.97
N LYS A 243 5.37 18.52 39.15
CA LYS A 243 5.13 19.19 40.43
C LYS A 243 6.09 20.37 40.68
N GLU A 244 7.37 20.20 40.38
CA GLU A 244 8.38 21.27 40.51
C GLU A 244 8.05 22.49 39.63
N PHE A 245 7.54 22.23 38.41
CA PHE A 245 7.09 23.28 37.49
C PHE A 245 5.69 23.83 37.80
N GLY A 246 5.03 23.36 38.87
CA GLY A 246 3.66 23.77 39.23
C GLY A 246 2.59 23.34 38.21
N LEU A 247 2.86 22.30 37.42
CA LEU A 247 1.98 21.82 36.38
C LEU A 247 1.14 20.63 36.86
N THR A 248 -0.13 20.62 36.48
CA THR A 248 -1.06 19.51 36.72
C THR A 248 -1.67 19.07 35.40
N VAL A 249 -1.69 17.76 35.14
CA VAL A 249 -2.29 17.17 33.94
C VAL A 249 -3.58 16.46 34.34
N SER A 250 -4.70 16.82 33.71
CA SER A 250 -5.97 16.12 33.92
C SER A 250 -5.87 14.67 33.40
N PRO A 251 -6.31 13.66 34.16
CA PRO A 251 -6.32 12.27 33.69
C PRO A 251 -7.46 11.98 32.70
N ASN A 252 -8.43 12.90 32.60
CA ASN A 252 -9.61 12.75 31.75
C ASN A 252 -9.37 13.40 30.39
N MET A 253 -9.94 12.79 29.34
CA MET A 253 -9.95 13.40 28.02
C MET A 253 -10.70 14.73 28.04
N PHE A 254 -10.25 15.68 27.22
CA PHE A 254 -10.92 16.96 27.07
C PHE A 254 -12.29 16.77 26.39
N GLU A 255 -13.35 17.17 27.07
CA GLU A 255 -14.72 17.13 26.53
C GLU A 255 -15.03 18.42 25.78
N MET A 256 -15.66 18.31 24.62
CA MET A 256 -16.09 19.45 23.82
C MET A 256 -17.33 19.11 23.00
N ASN A 257 -18.07 20.14 22.58
CA ASN A 257 -19.15 19.99 21.62
C ASN A 257 -18.56 20.04 20.21
N ALA A 258 -18.96 19.08 19.38
CA ALA A 258 -18.67 19.08 17.94
C ALA A 258 -19.96 19.30 17.16
N ARG A 259 -19.84 19.81 15.94
CA ARG A 259 -20.95 19.95 15.00
C ARG A 259 -20.86 18.84 13.96
N VAL A 260 -21.99 18.37 13.43
CA VAL A 260 -21.99 17.44 12.30
C VAL A 260 -22.58 18.19 11.12
N ILE A 261 -21.75 18.46 10.11
CA ILE A 261 -22.19 19.14 8.88
C ILE A 261 -22.98 18.13 8.06
N ASP A 262 -24.13 18.57 7.52
CA ASP A 262 -24.95 17.72 6.65
C ASP A 262 -24.19 17.35 5.38
N PRO A 263 -24.30 16.09 4.90
CA PRO A 263 -23.61 15.67 3.70
C PRO A 263 -24.19 16.36 2.46
N PRO A 264 -23.35 16.73 1.48
CA PRO A 264 -23.84 17.23 0.19
C PRO A 264 -24.68 16.15 -0.50
N HIS A 265 -25.76 16.55 -1.15
CA HIS A 265 -26.50 15.62 -2.00
C HIS A 265 -25.72 15.35 -3.29
N ILE A 266 -25.82 14.13 -3.81
CA ILE A 266 -25.09 13.68 -5.00
C ILE A 266 -26.06 13.51 -6.16
N LEU A 267 -25.87 14.26 -7.22
CA LEU A 267 -26.63 14.18 -8.47
C LEU A 267 -25.97 13.20 -9.44
N PHE A 268 -26.74 12.20 -9.86
CA PHE A 268 -26.41 11.26 -10.92
C PHE A 268 -27.05 11.66 -12.25
N GLY A 269 -26.84 10.86 -13.30
CA GLY A 269 -27.45 11.15 -14.60
C GLY A 269 -28.95 10.96 -14.60
N ASP A 270 -29.65 11.63 -15.51
CA ASP A 270 -31.06 11.39 -15.79
C ASP A 270 -31.18 10.06 -16.55
N GLY A 271 -31.27 8.96 -15.81
CA GLY A 271 -31.46 7.63 -16.37
C GLY A 271 -32.88 7.40 -16.88
N PRO A 272 -33.13 6.36 -17.68
CA PRO A 272 -34.45 6.04 -18.22
C PRO A 272 -35.47 5.54 -17.17
N ARG A 273 -35.24 5.74 -15.86
CA ARG A 273 -36.07 5.21 -14.76
C ARG A 273 -36.61 6.31 -13.85
N MET A 274 -37.71 6.00 -13.19
CA MET A 274 -38.32 6.77 -12.09
C MET A 274 -37.53 6.67 -10.76
N VAL A 275 -36.19 6.56 -10.81
CA VAL A 275 -35.35 6.62 -9.59
C VAL A 275 -34.86 8.05 -9.47
N ASP A 276 -34.95 8.61 -8.26
CA ASP A 276 -34.42 9.95 -8.00
C ASP A 276 -32.91 9.98 -8.33
N PRO A 277 -32.47 10.84 -9.27
CA PRO A 277 -31.06 10.99 -9.58
C PRO A 277 -30.28 11.61 -8.43
N VAL A 278 -30.96 12.20 -7.44
CA VAL A 278 -30.34 12.76 -6.25
C VAL A 278 -30.26 11.69 -5.15
N VAL A 279 -29.04 11.41 -4.70
CA VAL A 279 -28.76 10.50 -3.60
C VAL A 279 -28.19 11.28 -2.42
N ILE A 280 -28.80 11.09 -1.25
CA ILE A 280 -28.31 11.67 0.00
C ILE A 280 -27.36 10.66 0.65
N PRO A 281 -26.07 10.98 0.84
CA PRO A 281 -25.15 10.10 1.53
C PRO A 281 -25.61 9.82 2.95
N LYS A 282 -25.48 8.57 3.38
CA LYS A 282 -25.73 8.18 4.77
C LYS A 282 -24.43 7.71 5.38
N ASP A 283 -24.06 8.30 6.52
CA ASP A 283 -22.82 7.99 7.23
C ASP A 283 -21.59 8.05 6.30
N GLY A 284 -21.53 9.04 5.40
CA GLY A 284 -20.44 9.20 4.43
C GLY A 284 -20.36 8.11 3.35
N THR A 285 -21.43 7.34 3.14
CA THR A 285 -21.51 6.28 2.13
C THR A 285 -22.78 6.39 1.28
N TRP A 286 -22.70 5.92 0.04
CA TRP A 286 -23.85 5.80 -0.86
C TRP A 286 -23.65 4.60 -1.77
N ALA A 287 -24.75 4.05 -2.28
CA ALA A 287 -24.74 2.99 -3.28
C ALA A 287 -25.04 3.57 -4.66
N MET A 288 -24.37 3.02 -5.68
CA MET A 288 -24.61 3.33 -7.10
C MET A 288 -25.70 2.43 -7.71
N ASP A 289 -26.49 1.76 -6.87
CA ASP A 289 -27.44 0.77 -7.34
C ASP A 289 -28.57 1.47 -8.09
N ASN A 290 -28.76 1.06 -9.35
CA ASN A 290 -29.73 1.62 -10.28
C ASN A 290 -29.52 3.11 -10.66
N GLN A 291 -28.36 3.68 -10.36
CA GLN A 291 -27.97 5.03 -10.78
C GLN A 291 -27.18 5.00 -12.09
N THR A 292 -27.34 6.04 -12.91
CA THR A 292 -26.57 6.26 -14.15
C THR A 292 -25.42 7.24 -13.90
N LEU A 293 -24.39 7.21 -14.76
CA LEU A 293 -23.32 8.20 -14.72
C LEU A 293 -23.87 9.56 -15.14
N TYR A 294 -23.43 10.63 -14.47
CA TYR A 294 -23.88 11.99 -14.77
C TYR A 294 -23.55 12.42 -16.22
N VAL A 295 -22.31 12.23 -16.64
CA VAL A 295 -21.89 12.32 -18.06
C VAL A 295 -21.20 11.01 -18.40
N PRO A 296 -21.88 10.09 -19.09
CA PRO A 296 -21.26 8.85 -19.53
C PRO A 296 -20.28 9.12 -20.69
N ALA A 297 -19.08 8.57 -20.59
CA ALA A 297 -18.10 8.54 -21.67
C ALA A 297 -18.49 7.53 -22.76
N MET A 298 -17.85 7.63 -23.91
CA MET A 298 -17.97 6.67 -25.00
C MET A 298 -16.59 6.08 -25.30
N ALA A 299 -16.44 4.77 -25.08
CA ALA A 299 -15.35 4.00 -25.66
C ALA A 299 -15.86 3.39 -26.97
N SER A 300 -15.28 3.82 -28.09
CA SER A 300 -15.58 3.23 -29.40
C SER A 300 -14.76 1.95 -29.62
N SER A 301 -13.58 1.89 -29.02
CA SER A 301 -12.63 0.80 -29.20
C SER A 301 -11.82 0.56 -27.93
N TYR A 302 -11.50 -0.71 -27.65
CA TYR A 302 -10.52 -1.05 -26.62
C TYR A 302 -9.79 -2.34 -26.95
N SER A 303 -8.57 -2.47 -26.42
CA SER A 303 -7.78 -3.69 -26.50
C SER A 303 -7.50 -4.28 -25.12
N MET A 304 -7.05 -5.53 -25.10
CA MET A 304 -6.70 -6.24 -23.88
C MET A 304 -5.31 -6.85 -23.96
N ILE A 305 -4.50 -6.60 -22.92
CA ILE A 305 -3.26 -7.34 -22.66
C ILE A 305 -3.51 -8.25 -21.47
N ALA A 306 -3.41 -9.56 -21.66
CA ALA A 306 -3.66 -10.54 -20.63
C ALA A 306 -2.37 -11.28 -20.28
N LEU A 307 -1.85 -11.04 -19.08
CA LEU A 307 -0.67 -11.73 -18.55
C LEU A 307 -1.08 -13.02 -17.85
N VAL A 308 -1.75 -13.89 -18.60
CA VAL A 308 -2.35 -15.15 -18.16
C VAL A 308 -2.11 -16.24 -19.20
N ASN A 309 -2.35 -17.51 -18.85
CA ASN A 309 -2.22 -18.59 -19.82
C ASN A 309 -3.30 -18.43 -20.91
N PRO A 310 -2.97 -18.51 -22.21
CA PRO A 310 -3.98 -18.44 -23.29
C PRO A 310 -5.12 -19.46 -23.15
N ARG A 311 -4.90 -20.57 -22.44
CA ARG A 311 -5.96 -21.55 -22.12
C ARG A 311 -7.07 -20.99 -21.23
N ASP A 312 -6.80 -19.90 -20.51
CA ASP A 312 -7.74 -19.24 -19.59
C ASP A 312 -8.62 -18.18 -20.29
N GLN A 313 -8.63 -18.16 -21.63
CA GLN A 313 -9.43 -17.20 -22.42
C GLN A 313 -10.92 -17.17 -22.02
N GLY A 314 -11.50 -18.31 -21.60
CA GLY A 314 -12.88 -18.37 -21.13
C GLY A 314 -13.15 -17.48 -19.90
N LEU A 315 -12.16 -17.29 -19.03
CA LEU A 315 -12.26 -16.37 -17.89
C LEU A 315 -12.35 -14.91 -18.34
N LEU A 316 -11.59 -14.56 -19.40
CA LEU A 316 -11.61 -13.21 -19.98
C LEU A 316 -12.97 -12.92 -20.63
N GLN A 317 -13.54 -13.90 -21.32
CA GLN A 317 -14.90 -13.81 -21.89
C GLN A 317 -15.96 -13.57 -20.81
N GLY A 318 -15.95 -14.34 -19.73
CA GLY A 318 -16.86 -14.14 -18.61
C GLY A 318 -16.73 -12.75 -17.98
N PHE A 319 -15.51 -12.27 -17.80
CA PHE A 319 -15.25 -10.92 -17.29
C PHE A 319 -15.72 -9.81 -18.24
N CYS A 320 -15.39 -9.88 -19.53
CA CYS A 320 -15.84 -8.90 -20.52
C CYS A 320 -17.37 -8.84 -20.58
N GLN A 321 -18.04 -10.00 -20.57
CA GLN A 321 -19.50 -10.07 -20.53
C GLN A 321 -20.07 -9.45 -19.25
N ALA A 322 -19.47 -9.72 -18.09
CA ALA A 322 -19.91 -9.12 -16.82
C ALA A 322 -19.73 -7.60 -16.81
N LEU A 323 -18.59 -7.10 -17.32
CA LEU A 323 -18.32 -5.67 -17.46
C LEU A 323 -19.30 -5.02 -18.44
N TYR A 324 -19.47 -5.61 -19.62
CA TYR A 324 -20.41 -5.14 -20.64
C TYR A 324 -21.85 -5.14 -20.12
N ASN A 325 -22.29 -6.18 -19.42
CA ASN A 325 -23.61 -6.22 -18.79
C ASN A 325 -23.78 -5.07 -17.78
N LYS A 326 -22.76 -4.76 -16.99
CA LYS A 326 -22.85 -3.65 -16.04
C LYS A 326 -22.98 -2.30 -16.75
N VAL A 327 -22.39 -2.16 -17.92
CA VAL A 327 -22.46 -0.94 -18.75
C VAL A 327 -23.78 -0.83 -19.52
N PHE A 328 -24.22 -1.92 -20.17
CA PHE A 328 -25.27 -1.93 -21.21
C PHE A 328 -26.60 -2.57 -20.78
N CYS A 329 -26.63 -3.45 -19.77
CA CYS A 329 -27.87 -4.15 -19.40
C CYS A 329 -28.94 -3.16 -18.94
N GLU A 330 -30.13 -3.23 -19.53
CA GLU A 330 -31.32 -2.38 -19.24
C GLU A 330 -31.64 -2.30 -17.74
N ALA A 331 -31.33 -3.37 -16.98
CA ALA A 331 -31.52 -3.46 -15.54
C ALA A 331 -30.41 -2.80 -14.68
N THR A 332 -29.27 -2.34 -15.23
CA THR A 332 -28.18 -1.71 -14.45
C THR A 332 -27.43 -0.56 -15.18
N GLN A 333 -28.03 0.03 -16.22
CA GLN A 333 -27.35 0.97 -17.12
C GLN A 333 -26.60 2.07 -16.37
N MET A 334 -25.29 2.11 -16.54
CA MET A 334 -24.48 3.27 -16.16
C MET A 334 -24.41 4.29 -17.31
N GLY A 335 -24.91 3.94 -18.50
CA GLY A 335 -25.05 4.84 -19.65
C GLY A 335 -23.81 4.97 -20.55
N MET A 336 -22.68 4.35 -20.17
CA MET A 336 -21.43 4.41 -20.93
C MET A 336 -21.54 3.63 -22.25
N GLY A 337 -21.01 4.17 -23.36
CA GLY A 337 -20.80 3.38 -24.58
C GLY A 337 -19.55 2.52 -24.42
N PHE A 338 -19.66 1.20 -24.55
CA PHE A 338 -18.50 0.30 -24.41
C PHE A 338 -18.64 -0.96 -25.27
N PRO A 339 -17.62 -1.39 -26.03
CA PRO A 339 -17.70 -2.58 -26.87
C PRO A 339 -17.85 -3.86 -26.03
N LYS A 340 -18.55 -4.86 -26.57
CA LYS A 340 -18.77 -6.15 -25.87
C LYS A 340 -17.49 -6.99 -25.74
N TRP A 341 -16.58 -6.84 -26.68
CA TRP A 341 -15.33 -7.59 -26.75
C TRP A 341 -14.21 -6.66 -27.24
N PRO A 342 -12.96 -6.80 -26.77
CA PRO A 342 -11.85 -6.01 -27.27
C PRO A 342 -11.56 -6.30 -28.74
N ASP A 343 -11.07 -5.29 -29.46
CA ASP A 343 -10.64 -5.44 -30.85
C ASP A 343 -9.43 -6.39 -30.94
N LEU A 344 -8.52 -6.28 -29.98
CA LEU A 344 -7.32 -7.13 -29.88
C LEU A 344 -7.18 -7.72 -28.49
N VAL A 345 -6.86 -9.02 -28.43
CA VAL A 345 -6.42 -9.70 -27.20
C VAL A 345 -5.01 -10.21 -27.40
N LYS A 346 -4.06 -9.64 -26.66
CA LYS A 346 -2.65 -10.03 -26.67
C LYS A 346 -2.28 -10.72 -25.35
N TYR A 347 -1.48 -11.76 -25.43
CA TYR A 347 -1.04 -12.53 -24.27
C TYR A 347 0.44 -12.32 -24.03
N GLY A 348 0.80 -12.01 -22.78
CA GLY A 348 2.19 -11.91 -22.33
C GLY A 348 2.43 -12.75 -21.09
N ARG A 349 3.69 -12.85 -20.67
CA ARG A 349 4.12 -13.66 -19.52
C ARG A 349 4.85 -12.82 -18.49
N ASN A 350 5.65 -11.86 -18.94
CA ASN A 350 6.59 -11.13 -18.10
C ASN A 350 6.52 -9.61 -18.37
N LYS A 351 7.46 -8.89 -17.78
CA LYS A 351 7.58 -7.44 -17.88
C LYS A 351 8.02 -7.02 -19.30
N GLU A 352 8.91 -7.80 -19.91
CA GLU A 352 9.51 -7.52 -21.21
C GLU A 352 8.44 -7.56 -22.32
N ASP A 353 7.49 -8.48 -22.21
CA ASP A 353 6.37 -8.60 -23.15
C ASP A 353 5.47 -7.36 -23.13
N VAL A 354 5.28 -6.70 -21.98
CA VAL A 354 4.33 -5.58 -21.85
C VAL A 354 4.63 -4.46 -22.85
N SER A 355 5.87 -3.99 -22.90
CA SER A 355 6.27 -2.88 -23.78
C SER A 355 6.10 -3.24 -25.26
N MET A 356 6.45 -4.48 -25.62
CA MET A 356 6.27 -5.01 -26.98
C MET A 356 4.78 -5.05 -27.34
N LEU A 357 3.93 -5.59 -26.48
CA LEU A 357 2.50 -5.75 -26.74
C LEU A 357 1.77 -4.41 -26.86
N PHE A 358 2.14 -3.40 -26.07
CA PHE A 358 1.61 -2.04 -26.26
C PHE A 358 2.03 -1.46 -27.62
N SER A 359 3.27 -1.68 -28.04
CA SER A 359 3.76 -1.24 -29.35
C SER A 359 3.02 -1.94 -30.50
N GLU A 360 2.79 -3.24 -30.40
CA GLU A 360 1.99 -4.00 -31.37
C GLU A 360 0.58 -3.44 -31.49
N ILE A 361 -0.11 -3.24 -30.35
CA ILE A 361 -1.44 -2.66 -30.31
C ILE A 361 -1.43 -1.28 -30.98
N ALA A 362 -0.55 -0.37 -30.56
CA ALA A 362 -0.46 0.97 -31.12
C ALA A 362 -0.22 0.95 -32.65
N ASN A 363 0.64 0.05 -33.13
CA ASN A 363 0.91 -0.11 -34.56
C ASN A 363 -0.32 -0.61 -35.33
N GLU A 364 -1.07 -1.55 -34.78
CA GLU A 364 -2.27 -2.12 -35.41
C GLU A 364 -3.38 -1.08 -35.58
N TYR A 365 -3.62 -0.25 -34.56
CA TYR A 365 -4.54 0.89 -34.65
C TYR A 365 -4.06 1.94 -35.67
N LYS A 366 -2.76 2.24 -35.69
CA LYS A 366 -2.17 3.16 -36.67
C LYS A 366 -2.32 2.65 -38.11
N GLN A 367 -2.14 1.36 -38.34
CA GLN A 367 -2.27 0.73 -39.67
C GLN A 367 -3.73 0.71 -40.15
N THR A 368 -4.67 0.39 -39.25
CA THR A 368 -6.11 0.38 -39.55
C THR A 368 -6.73 1.78 -39.59
N ARG A 369 -5.96 2.82 -39.25
CA ARG A 369 -6.41 4.22 -39.12
C ARG A 369 -7.58 4.36 -38.13
N THR A 370 -7.57 3.55 -37.09
CA THR A 370 -8.52 3.62 -35.97
C THR A 370 -7.80 4.10 -34.71
N ASN A 371 -8.54 4.49 -33.68
CA ASN A 371 -7.97 4.90 -32.39
C ASN A 371 -8.27 3.87 -31.31
N CYS A 372 -7.30 3.62 -30.42
CA CYS A 372 -7.51 2.80 -29.24
C CYS A 372 -7.84 3.71 -28.05
N ASP A 373 -9.08 3.69 -27.57
CA ASP A 373 -9.47 4.57 -26.47
C ASP A 373 -8.96 4.03 -25.12
N LEU A 374 -8.83 2.71 -24.98
CA LEU A 374 -8.45 2.06 -23.73
C LEU A 374 -7.71 0.74 -23.96
N VAL A 375 -6.72 0.45 -23.11
CA VAL A 375 -6.15 -0.90 -22.94
C VAL A 375 -6.45 -1.43 -21.54
N ILE A 376 -7.20 -2.53 -21.46
CA ILE A 376 -7.39 -3.27 -20.20
C ILE A 376 -6.23 -4.25 -20.02
N VAL A 377 -5.53 -4.19 -18.89
CA VAL A 377 -4.39 -5.05 -18.61
C VAL A 377 -4.69 -6.00 -17.45
N VAL A 378 -4.74 -7.29 -17.73
CA VAL A 378 -4.97 -8.33 -16.71
C VAL A 378 -3.62 -8.77 -16.13
N LEU A 379 -3.43 -8.52 -14.84
CA LEU A 379 -2.22 -8.85 -14.09
C LEU A 379 -2.43 -10.13 -13.27
N PRO A 380 -1.50 -11.09 -13.25
CA PRO A 380 -1.68 -12.38 -12.56
C PRO A 380 -1.77 -12.20 -11.05
N ALA A 381 -0.96 -11.30 -10.50
CA ALA A 381 -0.90 -10.98 -9.08
C ALA A 381 -0.46 -9.52 -8.89
N LYS A 382 -0.50 -9.05 -7.64
CA LYS A 382 0.01 -7.72 -7.29
C LYS A 382 1.53 -7.73 -7.41
N ASN A 383 2.04 -6.98 -8.37
CA ASN A 383 3.48 -6.83 -8.63
C ASN A 383 3.74 -5.38 -9.03
N SER A 384 4.46 -4.64 -8.18
CA SER A 384 4.75 -3.22 -8.41
C SER A 384 5.57 -2.98 -9.67
N ASP A 385 6.58 -3.80 -9.93
CA ASP A 385 7.49 -3.61 -11.07
C ASP A 385 6.76 -3.81 -12.40
N LEU A 386 5.91 -4.82 -12.46
CA LEU A 386 5.07 -5.09 -13.62
C LEU A 386 4.03 -3.98 -13.83
N TYR A 387 3.36 -3.54 -12.76
CA TYR A 387 2.40 -2.44 -12.82
C TYR A 387 3.06 -1.13 -13.28
N MET A 388 4.24 -0.80 -12.77
CA MET A 388 5.01 0.38 -13.19
C MET A 388 5.36 0.30 -14.68
N THR A 389 5.74 -0.88 -15.18
CA THR A 389 6.07 -1.06 -16.61
C THR A 389 4.85 -0.86 -17.50
N VAL A 390 3.68 -1.36 -17.08
CA VAL A 390 2.42 -1.09 -17.78
C VAL A 390 2.15 0.41 -17.84
N LYS A 391 2.36 1.13 -16.73
CA LYS A 391 2.12 2.57 -16.65
C LYS A 391 3.12 3.40 -17.44
N GLU A 392 4.37 2.99 -17.47
CA GLU A 392 5.39 3.61 -18.32
C GLU A 392 5.03 3.43 -19.80
N ALA A 393 4.72 2.21 -20.23
CA ALA A 393 4.33 1.94 -21.62
C ALA A 393 3.05 2.70 -22.01
N SER A 394 2.03 2.69 -21.15
CA SER A 394 0.75 3.32 -21.47
C SER A 394 0.79 4.85 -21.39
N ASP A 395 1.27 5.40 -20.28
CA ASP A 395 1.10 6.82 -19.96
C ASP A 395 2.26 7.68 -20.50
N MET A 396 3.48 7.12 -20.66
CA MET A 396 4.68 7.87 -21.07
C MET A 396 5.12 7.58 -22.51
N VAL A 397 5.03 6.33 -22.96
CA VAL A 397 5.53 5.93 -24.29
C VAL A 397 4.46 6.09 -25.37
N HIS A 398 3.30 5.48 -25.18
CA HIS A 398 2.26 5.43 -26.23
C HIS A 398 1.14 6.46 -26.04
N GLY A 399 0.93 6.95 -24.82
CA GLY A 399 -0.18 7.88 -24.51
C GLY A 399 -1.56 7.25 -24.67
N ILE A 400 -1.69 5.93 -24.46
CA ILE A 400 -2.97 5.21 -24.54
C ILE A 400 -3.47 4.95 -23.12
N MET A 401 -4.72 5.32 -22.83
CA MET A 401 -5.27 5.12 -21.49
C MET A 401 -5.30 3.64 -21.11
N SER A 402 -4.88 3.31 -19.88
CA SER A 402 -4.84 1.92 -19.41
C SER A 402 -5.63 1.69 -18.12
N GLN A 403 -6.28 0.52 -18.02
CA GLN A 403 -6.94 0.05 -16.79
C GLN A 403 -6.46 -1.35 -16.41
N CYS A 404 -5.65 -1.44 -15.35
CA CYS A 404 -5.19 -2.72 -14.82
C CYS A 404 -6.27 -3.40 -13.97
N VAL A 405 -6.37 -4.72 -14.05
CA VAL A 405 -7.23 -5.55 -13.21
C VAL A 405 -6.46 -6.80 -12.78
N LEU A 406 -6.61 -7.21 -11.51
CA LEU A 406 -5.98 -8.44 -11.03
C LEU A 406 -6.78 -9.65 -11.50
N LEU A 407 -6.11 -10.74 -11.87
CA LEU A 407 -6.73 -11.99 -12.32
C LEU A 407 -7.77 -12.50 -11.33
N LYS A 408 -7.51 -12.43 -10.02
CA LYS A 408 -8.49 -12.82 -8.99
C LYS A 408 -9.85 -12.10 -9.11
N ASN A 409 -9.84 -10.85 -9.58
CA ASN A 409 -11.03 -10.02 -9.78
C ASN A 409 -11.71 -10.29 -11.13
N VAL A 410 -10.95 -10.78 -12.12
CA VAL A 410 -11.47 -11.30 -13.40
C VAL A 410 -12.18 -12.64 -13.16
N THR A 411 -11.52 -13.56 -12.45
CA THR A 411 -12.08 -14.87 -12.10
C THR A 411 -13.34 -14.76 -11.23
N ARG A 412 -13.37 -13.79 -10.30
CA ARG A 412 -14.53 -13.52 -9.43
C ARG A 412 -15.06 -12.11 -9.68
N SER A 413 -15.65 -11.93 -10.84
CA SER A 413 -16.26 -10.67 -11.27
C SER A 413 -17.56 -10.42 -10.50
N SER A 414 -17.50 -9.58 -9.46
CA SER A 414 -18.70 -9.13 -8.74
C SER A 414 -19.31 -7.88 -9.39
N ALA A 415 -20.62 -7.68 -9.25
CA ALA A 415 -21.30 -6.48 -9.76
C ALA A 415 -20.69 -5.17 -9.20
N ALA A 416 -20.28 -5.17 -7.92
CA ALA A 416 -19.61 -4.05 -7.28
C ALA A 416 -18.20 -3.80 -7.84
N THR A 417 -17.43 -4.87 -8.12
CA THR A 417 -16.11 -4.76 -8.76
C THR A 417 -16.24 -4.17 -10.16
N CYS A 418 -17.22 -4.65 -10.95
CA CYS A 418 -17.48 -4.11 -12.29
C CYS A 418 -17.94 -2.66 -12.23
N ALA A 419 -18.84 -2.29 -11.31
CA ALA A 419 -19.26 -0.90 -11.08
C ALA A 419 -18.04 0.01 -10.82
N ASN A 420 -17.19 -0.37 -9.87
CA ASN A 420 -15.98 0.38 -9.53
C ASN A 420 -14.97 0.48 -10.68
N LEU A 421 -14.91 -0.53 -11.55
CA LEU A 421 -14.09 -0.46 -12.77
C LEU A 421 -14.70 0.52 -13.78
N VAL A 422 -16.02 0.49 -14.00
CA VAL A 422 -16.71 1.43 -14.90
C VAL A 422 -16.52 2.87 -14.42
N LEU A 423 -16.67 3.16 -13.13
CA LEU A 423 -16.42 4.50 -12.57
C LEU A 423 -15.01 5.02 -12.89
N LYS A 424 -14.01 4.14 -12.88
CA LYS A 424 -12.61 4.50 -13.21
C LYS A 424 -12.40 4.67 -14.71
N ILE A 425 -13.03 3.82 -15.53
CA ILE A 425 -12.94 3.91 -16.99
C ILE A 425 -13.63 5.18 -17.47
N ASN A 426 -14.82 5.48 -16.96
CA ASN A 426 -15.58 6.67 -17.30
C ASN A 426 -14.75 7.95 -17.12
N MET A 427 -14.17 8.15 -15.92
CA MET A 427 -13.32 9.32 -15.65
C MET A 427 -12.06 9.38 -16.53
N LYS A 428 -11.48 8.23 -16.90
CA LYS A 428 -10.31 8.17 -17.79
C LYS A 428 -10.63 8.56 -19.22
N LEU A 429 -11.87 8.31 -19.64
CA LEU A 429 -12.36 8.64 -20.98
C LEU A 429 -13.10 9.98 -21.01
N GLY A 430 -12.95 10.81 -19.96
CA GLY A 430 -13.50 12.17 -19.90
C GLY A 430 -14.95 12.28 -19.43
N GLY A 431 -15.56 11.18 -18.99
CA GLY A 431 -16.90 11.19 -18.40
C GLY A 431 -16.89 11.68 -16.94
N ILE A 432 -18.07 12.08 -16.47
CA ILE A 432 -18.32 12.52 -15.08
C ILE A 432 -19.23 11.48 -14.43
N ASN A 433 -18.81 10.93 -13.29
CA ASN A 433 -19.59 9.88 -12.61
C ASN A 433 -20.83 10.45 -11.92
N SER A 434 -20.65 11.56 -11.21
CA SER A 434 -21.67 12.23 -10.39
C SER A 434 -21.29 13.68 -10.19
N ARG A 435 -22.23 14.48 -9.71
CA ARG A 435 -22.01 15.85 -9.26
C ARG A 435 -22.53 16.05 -7.84
N ILE A 436 -22.03 17.08 -7.19
CA ILE A 436 -22.63 17.59 -5.96
C ILE A 436 -23.80 18.49 -6.36
N VAL A 437 -24.95 18.31 -5.73
CA VAL A 437 -26.01 19.31 -5.72
C VAL A 437 -25.51 20.42 -4.81
N ALA A 438 -25.24 21.59 -5.38
CA ALA A 438 -24.78 22.68 -4.55
C ALA A 438 -25.85 23.14 -3.58
N ASP A 439 -25.41 23.29 -2.33
CA ASP A 439 -26.12 24.05 -1.33
C ASP A 439 -25.90 25.56 -1.57
N GLN A 440 -26.48 26.39 -0.69
CA GLN A 440 -26.37 27.85 -0.83
C GLN A 440 -24.91 28.34 -0.80
N ILE A 441 -24.05 27.68 -0.01
CA ILE A 441 -22.63 28.05 0.15
C ILE A 441 -21.85 27.66 -1.11
N SER A 442 -21.96 26.41 -1.54
CA SER A 442 -21.27 25.91 -2.75
C SER A 442 -21.74 26.66 -3.99
N HIS A 443 -23.03 26.99 -4.09
CA HIS A 443 -23.54 27.85 -5.15
C HIS A 443 -22.81 29.19 -5.15
N LYS A 444 -22.85 29.92 -4.03
CA LYS A 444 -22.28 31.27 -3.93
C LYS A 444 -20.79 31.32 -4.23
N TYR A 445 -20.01 30.34 -3.76
CA TYR A 445 -18.55 30.45 -3.73
C TYR A 445 -17.80 29.58 -4.71
N VAL A 446 -18.42 28.49 -5.19
CA VAL A 446 -17.77 27.52 -6.08
C VAL A 446 -18.41 27.51 -7.47
N ILE A 447 -19.74 27.68 -7.57
CA ILE A 447 -20.49 27.53 -8.84
C ILE A 447 -20.83 28.86 -9.51
N ASP A 448 -21.44 29.81 -8.80
CA ASP A 448 -21.93 31.09 -9.37
C ASP A 448 -20.78 31.97 -9.87
N GLN A 449 -19.57 31.69 -9.40
CA GLN A 449 -18.35 32.36 -9.77
C GLN A 449 -17.33 31.33 -10.27
N PRO A 450 -16.69 31.54 -11.44
CA PRO A 450 -15.64 30.65 -11.92
C PRO A 450 -14.55 30.54 -10.85
N THR A 451 -14.42 29.36 -10.26
CA THR A 451 -13.52 29.11 -9.13
C THR A 451 -12.54 28.01 -9.48
N LEU A 452 -11.25 28.28 -9.27
CA LEU A 452 -10.20 27.29 -9.44
C LEU A 452 -9.86 26.66 -8.09
N VAL A 453 -10.20 25.39 -7.92
CA VAL A 453 -9.83 24.57 -6.77
C VAL A 453 -8.55 23.81 -7.10
N VAL A 454 -7.49 24.09 -6.35
CA VAL A 454 -6.14 23.57 -6.57
C VAL A 454 -5.78 22.61 -5.43
N GLY A 455 -5.33 21.41 -5.76
CA GLY A 455 -4.73 20.46 -4.82
C GLY A 455 -3.23 20.38 -5.01
N ILE A 456 -2.47 20.44 -3.92
CA ILE A 456 -1.01 20.41 -3.95
C ILE A 456 -0.49 19.37 -2.94
N ASP A 457 0.34 18.44 -3.41
CA ASP A 457 1.00 17.42 -2.57
C ASP A 457 2.47 17.25 -2.95
N VAL A 458 3.30 16.97 -1.96
CA VAL A 458 4.71 16.61 -2.14
C VAL A 458 4.96 15.27 -1.47
N THR A 459 5.24 14.26 -2.28
CA THR A 459 5.60 12.93 -1.78
C THR A 459 7.12 12.85 -1.61
N HIS A 460 7.55 12.63 -0.36
CA HIS A 460 8.94 12.39 -0.01
C HIS A 460 9.32 10.90 -0.06
N PRO A 461 10.57 10.57 -0.40
CA PRO A 461 11.08 9.21 -0.30
C PRO A 461 11.05 8.71 1.14
N THR A 462 10.90 7.41 1.35
CA THR A 462 11.12 6.79 2.66
C THR A 462 12.59 6.94 3.10
N GLN A 463 12.89 6.81 4.40
CA GLN A 463 14.28 6.86 4.90
C GLN A 463 15.25 5.87 4.21
N ALA A 464 14.73 4.75 3.70
CA ALA A 464 15.53 3.78 2.97
C ALA A 464 15.84 4.26 1.54
N GLU A 465 14.84 4.83 0.87
CA GLU A 465 14.92 5.41 -0.48
C GLU A 465 15.75 6.71 -0.47
N GLU A 466 15.69 7.48 0.61
CA GLU A 466 16.50 8.66 0.82
C GLU A 466 18.00 8.34 0.78
N ARG A 467 18.42 7.21 1.37
CA ARG A 467 19.82 6.72 1.28
C ARG A 467 20.24 6.33 -0.14
N GLN A 468 19.28 6.13 -1.04
CA GLN A 468 19.49 5.87 -2.46
C GLN A 468 19.38 7.15 -3.31
N ASN A 469 19.30 8.32 -2.68
CA ASN A 469 19.12 9.62 -3.34
C ASN A 469 17.86 9.69 -4.23
N ILE A 470 16.79 8.97 -3.87
CA ILE A 470 15.51 9.08 -4.56
C ILE A 470 14.94 10.49 -4.32
N PRO A 471 14.51 11.22 -5.37
CA PRO A 471 14.02 12.59 -5.25
C PRO A 471 12.60 12.65 -4.68
N SER A 472 12.15 13.85 -4.34
CA SER A 472 10.74 14.10 -3.99
C SER A 472 9.92 14.39 -5.25
N VAL A 473 8.63 14.05 -5.23
CA VAL A 473 7.73 14.29 -6.36
C VAL A 473 6.63 15.22 -5.91
N ALA A 474 6.50 16.36 -6.59
CA ALA A 474 5.41 17.30 -6.38
C ALA A 474 4.32 17.08 -7.42
N ALA A 475 3.07 17.19 -6.99
CA ALA A 475 1.90 17.11 -7.85
C ALA A 475 0.98 18.30 -7.57
N ILE A 476 0.57 18.99 -8.63
CA ILE A 476 -0.40 20.08 -8.59
C ILE A 476 -1.56 19.70 -9.49
N VAL A 477 -2.75 19.68 -8.95
CA VAL A 477 -3.99 19.42 -9.69
C VAL A 477 -4.91 20.62 -9.58
N ALA A 478 -5.68 20.89 -10.62
CA ALA A 478 -6.76 21.88 -10.55
C ALA A 478 -7.91 21.46 -11.45
N ASN A 479 -9.12 21.88 -11.10
CA ASN A 479 -10.29 21.66 -11.96
C ASN A 479 -10.12 22.39 -13.30
N ILE A 480 -10.70 21.83 -14.35
CA ILE A 480 -10.69 22.39 -15.72
C ILE A 480 -12.10 22.77 -16.18
N ASP A 481 -13.10 22.56 -15.35
CA ASP A 481 -14.51 22.84 -15.57
C ASP A 481 -15.04 23.83 -14.51
N LEU A 482 -16.18 24.47 -14.80
CA LEU A 482 -16.84 25.40 -13.88
C LEU A 482 -17.42 24.71 -12.63
N LEU A 483 -17.65 23.41 -12.73
CA LEU A 483 -18.16 22.57 -11.64
C LEU A 483 -17.07 21.55 -11.36
N PRO A 484 -16.30 21.68 -10.27
CA PRO A 484 -14.99 21.05 -10.09
C PRO A 484 -15.06 19.51 -10.04
N GLN A 485 -15.14 18.88 -11.22
CA GLN A 485 -15.31 17.42 -11.36
C GLN A 485 -14.18 16.83 -12.20
N ALA A 486 -13.77 17.51 -13.27
CA ALA A 486 -12.62 17.14 -14.08
C ALA A 486 -11.37 17.91 -13.63
N TYR A 487 -10.27 17.18 -13.38
CA TYR A 487 -9.02 17.77 -12.92
C TYR A 487 -7.87 17.47 -13.87
N GLY A 488 -7.07 18.49 -14.17
CA GLY A 488 -5.78 18.32 -14.84
C GLY A 488 -4.66 18.24 -13.82
N ALA A 489 -3.65 17.38 -14.06
CA ALA A 489 -2.46 17.26 -13.20
C ALA A 489 -1.15 17.80 -13.84
N ASN A 490 -0.27 18.38 -13.04
CA ASN A 490 1.13 18.65 -13.32
C ASN A 490 1.98 17.90 -12.29
N VAL A 491 2.91 17.06 -12.75
CA VAL A 491 3.80 16.29 -11.88
C VAL A 491 5.24 16.62 -12.23
N LYS A 492 6.08 16.92 -11.24
CA LYS A 492 7.53 17.02 -11.45
C LYS A 492 8.31 16.44 -10.29
N VAL A 493 9.55 16.11 -10.63
CA VAL A 493 10.57 15.64 -9.71
C VAL A 493 11.37 16.85 -9.21
N GLN A 494 11.59 16.94 -7.91
CA GLN A 494 12.38 18.01 -7.29
C GLN A 494 13.46 17.48 -6.34
N ARG A 495 14.43 18.35 -6.03
CA ARG A 495 15.52 18.02 -5.10
C ARG A 495 14.97 17.62 -3.73
N LYS A 496 15.73 16.77 -3.04
CA LYS A 496 15.39 16.14 -1.75
C LYS A 496 14.83 17.12 -0.71
N CYS A 497 13.83 16.66 0.04
CA CYS A 497 13.33 17.24 1.30
C CYS A 497 12.98 18.74 1.26
N ARG A 498 12.69 19.29 0.07
CA ARG A 498 12.12 20.62 -0.06
C ARG A 498 10.61 20.48 -0.11
N GLU A 499 9.92 21.10 0.84
CA GLU A 499 8.45 21.19 0.83
C GLU A 499 7.94 22.20 -0.19
N SER A 500 8.70 23.28 -0.42
CA SER A 500 8.37 24.28 -1.43
C SER A 500 8.58 23.75 -2.85
N ILE A 501 7.64 24.07 -3.74
CA ILE A 501 7.59 23.59 -5.11
C ILE A 501 8.30 24.55 -6.05
N VAL A 502 9.40 24.08 -6.64
CA VAL A 502 10.29 24.90 -7.48
C VAL A 502 9.61 25.46 -8.73
N TYR A 503 8.64 24.74 -9.30
CA TYR A 503 7.98 25.06 -10.58
C TYR A 503 6.50 25.44 -10.41
N LEU A 504 6.09 25.79 -9.19
CA LEU A 504 4.68 26.08 -8.86
C LEU A 504 4.07 27.10 -9.83
N LEU A 505 4.80 28.18 -10.12
CA LEU A 505 4.36 29.24 -11.02
C LEU A 505 3.95 28.69 -12.39
N ASP A 506 4.83 27.89 -13.03
CA ASP A 506 4.55 27.34 -14.36
C ASP A 506 3.36 26.37 -14.32
N ALA A 507 3.28 25.52 -13.30
CA ALA A 507 2.18 24.57 -13.15
C ALA A 507 0.84 25.29 -12.94
N VAL A 508 0.78 26.27 -12.04
CA VAL A 508 -0.44 27.07 -11.80
C VAL A 508 -0.83 27.83 -13.06
N ARG A 509 0.14 28.42 -13.78
CA ARG A 509 -0.12 29.07 -15.08
C ARG A 509 -0.74 28.10 -16.08
N GLU A 510 -0.19 26.89 -16.22
CA GLU A 510 -0.73 25.86 -17.11
C GLU A 510 -2.15 25.44 -16.71
N ARG A 511 -2.45 25.33 -15.41
CA ARG A 511 -3.80 25.05 -14.90
C ARG A 511 -4.78 26.17 -15.21
N LEU A 512 -4.39 27.43 -15.00
CA LEU A 512 -5.20 28.61 -15.34
C LEU A 512 -5.50 28.65 -16.84
N VAL A 513 -4.51 28.37 -17.70
CA VAL A 513 -4.69 28.31 -19.16
C VAL A 513 -5.61 27.16 -19.55
N ALA A 514 -5.46 25.98 -18.93
CA ALA A 514 -6.34 24.83 -19.20
C ALA A 514 -7.79 25.12 -18.81
N PHE A 515 -8.02 25.72 -17.63
CA PHE A 515 -9.35 26.16 -17.20
C PHE A 515 -9.96 27.15 -18.19
N PHE A 516 -9.21 28.18 -18.60
CA PHE A 516 -9.70 29.18 -19.56
C PHE A 516 -10.02 28.56 -20.93
N LYS A 517 -9.17 27.65 -21.43
CA LYS A 517 -9.41 26.96 -22.71
C LYS A 517 -10.69 26.13 -22.70
N ASN A 518 -11.03 25.52 -21.56
CA ASN A 518 -12.17 24.63 -21.44
C ASN A 518 -13.47 25.35 -21.09
N THR A 519 -13.39 26.46 -20.34
CA THR A 519 -14.58 27.18 -19.84
C THR A 519 -14.85 28.49 -20.57
N GLY A 520 -13.86 29.05 -21.26
CA GLY A 520 -13.90 30.40 -21.82
C GLY A 520 -13.85 31.51 -20.75
N MET A 521 -13.71 31.18 -19.47
CA MET A 521 -13.76 32.12 -18.35
C MET A 521 -12.45 32.10 -17.56
N LYS A 522 -12.01 33.26 -17.08
CA LYS A 522 -10.89 33.34 -16.13
C LYS A 522 -11.43 33.05 -14.73
N PRO A 523 -10.76 32.25 -13.89
CA PRO A 523 -11.16 32.10 -12.50
C PRO A 523 -11.23 33.45 -11.79
N THR A 524 -12.32 33.69 -11.10
CA THR A 524 -12.50 34.88 -10.25
C THR A 524 -12.04 34.64 -8.82
N ARG A 525 -11.79 33.37 -8.45
CA ARG A 525 -11.29 32.93 -7.14
C ARG A 525 -10.39 31.72 -7.29
N ILE A 526 -9.40 31.60 -6.40
CA ILE A 526 -8.53 30.42 -6.29
C ILE A 526 -8.59 29.88 -4.86
N ILE A 527 -8.97 28.61 -4.68
CA ILE A 527 -8.93 27.91 -3.40
C ILE A 527 -7.86 26.83 -3.49
N VAL A 528 -6.90 26.84 -2.57
CA VAL A 528 -5.75 25.92 -2.57
C VAL A 528 -5.82 25.01 -1.34
N TYR A 529 -5.79 23.70 -1.56
CA TYR A 529 -5.60 22.68 -0.53
C TYR A 529 -4.20 22.08 -0.65
N ARG A 530 -3.32 22.39 0.32
CA ARG A 530 -1.93 21.91 0.39
C ARG A 530 -1.78 20.79 1.42
N ASP A 531 -1.49 19.57 1.00
CA ASP A 531 -1.33 18.39 1.89
C ASP A 531 0.12 18.21 2.36
N GLY A 532 0.34 17.87 3.62
CA GLY A 532 1.63 17.33 4.07
C GLY A 532 2.64 18.34 4.61
N VAL A 533 2.27 19.61 4.77
CA VAL A 533 3.16 20.62 5.37
C VAL A 533 3.06 20.58 6.90
N SER A 534 4.21 20.59 7.58
CA SER A 534 4.28 20.66 9.04
C SER A 534 4.12 22.11 9.54
N GLU A 535 3.59 22.30 10.76
CA GLU A 535 3.35 23.64 11.34
C GLU A 535 4.60 24.53 11.34
N GLY A 536 5.77 23.94 11.65
CA GLY A 536 7.05 24.66 11.64
C GLY A 536 7.50 25.18 10.26
N GLN A 537 6.84 24.76 9.18
CA GLN A 537 7.14 25.16 7.80
C GLN A 537 6.07 26.08 7.19
N PHE A 538 4.97 26.35 7.90
CA PHE A 538 3.85 27.13 7.37
C PHE A 538 4.28 28.48 6.80
N ALA A 539 5.02 29.27 7.57
CA ALA A 539 5.41 30.61 7.16
C ALA A 539 6.32 30.62 5.91
N GLU A 540 7.22 29.63 5.79
CA GLU A 540 8.13 29.53 4.64
C GLU A 540 7.38 29.10 3.38
N VAL A 541 6.61 28.01 3.49
CA VAL A 541 5.87 27.44 2.36
C VAL A 541 4.81 28.44 1.87
N LEU A 542 4.05 29.04 2.77
CA LEU A 542 3.01 30.02 2.41
C LEU A 542 3.60 31.18 1.61
N ARG A 543 4.71 31.75 2.08
CA ARG A 543 5.35 32.92 1.45
C ARG A 543 5.80 32.61 0.02
N GLU A 544 6.50 31.49 -0.18
CA GLU A 544 6.99 31.09 -1.50
C GLU A 544 5.83 30.70 -2.43
N GLU A 545 4.88 29.91 -1.93
CA GLU A 545 3.83 29.35 -2.78
C GLU A 545 2.77 30.40 -3.18
N ILE A 546 2.33 31.27 -2.26
CA ILE A 546 1.41 32.36 -2.61
C ILE A 546 2.03 33.33 -3.60
N GLN A 547 3.31 33.67 -3.42
CA GLN A 547 4.02 34.51 -4.39
C GLN A 547 4.04 33.86 -5.77
N GLY A 548 4.28 32.54 -5.86
CA GLY A 548 4.23 31.79 -7.10
C GLY A 548 2.85 31.81 -7.77
N ILE A 549 1.78 31.58 -7.00
CA ILE A 549 0.39 31.58 -7.49
C ILE A 549 0.01 32.97 -8.02
N ARG A 550 0.27 34.03 -7.23
CA ARG A 550 -0.02 35.41 -7.64
C ARG A 550 0.76 35.78 -8.89
N SER A 551 2.05 35.47 -8.94
CA SER A 551 2.91 35.74 -10.10
C SER A 551 2.41 35.03 -11.36
N ALA A 552 1.95 33.77 -11.25
CA ALA A 552 1.35 33.05 -12.37
C ALA A 552 0.12 33.77 -12.94
N CYS A 553 -0.71 34.38 -12.07
CA CYS A 553 -1.84 35.20 -12.50
C CYS A 553 -1.38 36.47 -13.24
N MET A 554 -0.41 37.21 -12.68
CA MET A 554 0.08 38.47 -13.28
C MET A 554 0.77 38.27 -14.63
N ILE A 555 1.43 37.12 -14.83
CA ILE A 555 2.08 36.77 -16.10
C ILE A 555 1.05 36.58 -17.22
N LEU A 556 -0.15 36.06 -16.90
CA LEU A 556 -1.21 35.89 -17.90
C LEU A 556 -1.92 37.21 -18.23
N SER A 557 -2.06 38.11 -17.26
CA SER A 557 -2.63 39.44 -17.45
C SER A 557 -2.12 40.37 -16.33
N PRO A 558 -1.48 41.51 -16.64
CA PRO A 558 -0.85 42.37 -15.64
C PRO A 558 -1.77 42.86 -14.52
N ASP A 559 -3.07 42.90 -14.74
CA ASP A 559 -4.14 43.34 -13.85
C ASP A 559 -4.90 42.19 -13.15
N TYR A 560 -4.67 40.93 -13.56
CA TYR A 560 -5.40 39.79 -13.02
C TYR A 560 -4.90 39.42 -11.62
N ARG A 561 -5.76 39.65 -10.61
CA ARG A 561 -5.49 39.43 -9.18
C ARG A 561 -6.71 38.77 -8.51
N PRO A 562 -7.04 37.51 -8.84
CA PRO A 562 -8.14 36.83 -8.17
C PRO A 562 -7.81 36.64 -6.67
N PRO A 563 -8.78 36.76 -5.75
CA PRO A 563 -8.59 36.38 -4.35
C PRO A 563 -8.14 34.92 -4.23
N VAL A 564 -7.14 34.70 -3.37
CA VAL A 564 -6.60 33.38 -3.06
C VAL A 564 -6.96 33.00 -1.62
N THR A 565 -7.46 31.79 -1.42
CA THR A 565 -7.63 31.15 -0.12
C THR A 565 -6.70 29.94 -0.05
N TYR A 566 -5.81 29.90 0.95
CA TYR A 566 -4.77 28.88 1.08
C TYR A 566 -4.97 28.07 2.37
N VAL A 567 -5.33 26.80 2.20
CA VAL A 567 -5.67 25.87 3.27
C VAL A 567 -4.65 24.72 3.31
N VAL A 568 -3.93 24.58 4.42
CA VAL A 568 -3.08 23.42 4.66
C VAL A 568 -3.90 22.28 5.26
N VAL A 569 -3.76 21.08 4.70
CA VAL A 569 -4.43 19.86 5.15
C VAL A 569 -3.42 18.94 5.81
N GLN A 570 -3.69 18.54 7.05
CA GLN A 570 -2.88 17.59 7.79
C GLN A 570 -3.71 16.36 8.14
N LYS A 571 -3.45 15.25 7.43
CA LYS A 571 -4.13 13.96 7.65
C LYS A 571 -3.42 13.08 8.68
N ARG A 572 -2.16 13.39 9.01
CA ARG A 572 -1.28 12.58 9.85
C ARG A 572 -0.89 13.34 11.11
N HIS A 573 -1.71 13.22 12.15
CA HIS A 573 -1.45 13.77 13.48
C HIS A 573 -1.94 12.82 14.59
N HIS A 574 -1.77 13.27 15.83
CA HIS A 574 -2.04 12.49 17.03
C HIS A 574 -3.46 12.68 17.59
N ALA A 575 -4.16 13.78 17.26
CA ALA A 575 -5.53 14.01 17.71
C ALA A 575 -6.50 12.88 17.28
N ARG A 576 -7.30 12.39 18.23
CA ARG A 576 -8.39 11.43 18.04
C ARG A 576 -9.61 11.97 18.76
N MET A 577 -10.78 11.66 18.21
CA MET A 577 -12.07 12.11 18.72
C MET A 577 -12.97 10.90 18.91
N PHE A 578 -13.75 10.91 19.98
CA PHE A 578 -14.62 9.82 20.40
C PHE A 578 -15.98 10.40 20.79
N CYS A 579 -17.07 9.70 20.48
CA CYS A 579 -18.39 10.12 20.94
C CYS A 579 -18.51 9.88 22.45
N LYS A 580 -18.98 10.88 23.19
CA LYS A 580 -19.31 10.72 24.60
C LYS A 580 -20.51 9.78 24.80
N ASN A 581 -21.53 9.91 23.95
CA ASN A 581 -22.70 9.03 23.99
C ASN A 581 -22.55 7.90 22.96
N PRO A 582 -22.81 6.64 23.33
CA PRO A 582 -22.75 5.51 22.39
C PRO A 582 -23.74 5.62 21.22
N GLN A 583 -24.84 6.35 21.39
CA GLN A 583 -25.88 6.53 20.37
C GLN A 583 -25.40 7.37 19.18
N ASP A 584 -24.42 8.24 19.40
CA ASP A 584 -23.85 9.11 18.37
C ASP A 584 -22.78 8.37 17.53
N THR A 585 -22.47 7.12 17.88
CA THR A 585 -21.43 6.35 17.19
C THR A 585 -21.94 5.72 15.91
N VAL A 586 -21.07 5.66 14.90
CA VAL A 586 -21.41 5.17 13.56
C VAL A 586 -20.56 3.95 13.18
N GLY A 587 -21.24 2.98 12.57
CA GLY A 587 -20.62 1.76 12.04
C GLY A 587 -20.13 0.77 13.11
N LYS A 588 -19.60 -0.37 12.65
CA LYS A 588 -19.12 -1.43 13.56
C LYS A 588 -17.92 -1.00 14.42
N ALA A 589 -17.15 -0.04 13.93
CA ALA A 589 -15.98 0.48 14.63
C ALA A 589 -16.30 1.61 15.63
N ARG A 590 -17.60 1.99 15.77
CA ARG A 590 -18.11 2.97 16.74
C ARG A 590 -17.41 4.33 16.66
N ASN A 591 -17.10 4.79 15.46
CA ASN A 591 -16.43 6.08 15.26
C ASN A 591 -17.40 7.25 15.38
N ILE A 592 -16.85 8.47 15.48
CA ILE A 592 -17.60 9.71 15.23
C ILE A 592 -18.20 9.71 13.81
N PRO A 593 -19.39 10.33 13.61
CA PRO A 593 -20.04 10.36 12.31
C PRO A 593 -19.26 11.20 11.29
N PRO A 594 -19.31 10.87 9.99
CA PRO A 594 -18.79 11.76 8.96
C PRO A 594 -19.48 13.12 8.99
N GLY A 595 -18.73 14.19 8.72
CA GLY A 595 -19.19 15.58 8.90
C GLY A 595 -18.89 16.15 10.29
N THR A 596 -18.44 15.33 11.25
CA THR A 596 -18.00 15.83 12.57
C THR A 596 -16.90 16.86 12.41
N THR A 597 -17.16 18.07 12.87
CA THR A 597 -16.32 19.26 12.74
C THR A 597 -16.08 19.86 14.12
N VAL A 598 -14.82 20.20 14.39
CA VAL A 598 -14.36 20.81 15.64
C VAL A 598 -13.48 22.01 15.31
N ASP A 599 -13.94 23.19 15.69
CA ASP A 599 -13.29 24.49 15.49
C ASP A 599 -13.17 25.29 16.80
N THR A 600 -13.36 24.63 17.95
CA THR A 600 -13.23 25.23 19.28
C THR A 600 -12.48 24.29 20.25
N GLY A 601 -11.92 24.85 21.32
CA GLY A 601 -11.29 24.12 22.42
C GLY A 601 -9.88 23.59 22.11
N ILE A 602 -9.73 22.69 21.14
CA ILE A 602 -8.45 22.01 20.82
C ILE A 602 -7.74 22.55 19.57
N VAL A 603 -8.31 23.58 18.94
CA VAL A 603 -7.73 24.28 17.79
C VAL A 603 -6.78 25.39 18.24
N SER A 604 -6.10 26.04 17.29
CA SER A 604 -5.19 27.15 17.60
C SER A 604 -5.96 28.32 18.23
N PRO A 605 -5.44 28.95 19.29
CA PRO A 605 -6.07 30.14 19.88
C PRO A 605 -5.96 31.39 18.99
N GLU A 606 -4.96 31.44 18.11
CA GLU A 606 -4.66 32.60 17.26
C GLU A 606 -4.86 32.32 15.76
N GLY A 607 -5.05 31.05 15.40
CA GLY A 607 -5.16 30.62 14.01
C GLY A 607 -6.61 30.40 13.59
N PHE A 608 -6.82 30.34 12.27
CA PHE A 608 -8.07 29.83 11.70
C PHE A 608 -7.86 28.38 11.29
N ASP A 609 -8.15 27.45 12.20
CA ASP A 609 -8.08 26.01 11.94
C ASP A 609 -9.26 25.23 12.52
N PHE A 610 -9.51 24.07 11.90
CA PHE A 610 -10.58 23.16 12.31
C PHE A 610 -10.21 21.72 11.98
N TYR A 611 -10.79 20.78 12.72
CA TYR A 611 -10.79 19.38 12.37
C TYR A 611 -12.09 19.02 11.66
N LEU A 612 -12.01 18.20 10.62
CA LEU A 612 -13.16 17.64 9.93
C LEU A 612 -12.96 16.14 9.69
N CYS A 613 -13.88 15.33 10.19
CA CYS A 613 -13.95 13.91 9.89
C CYS A 613 -14.86 13.68 8.69
N SER A 614 -14.32 13.78 7.47
CA SER A 614 -15.13 13.68 6.24
C SER A 614 -15.48 12.25 5.80
N HIS A 615 -14.98 11.21 6.47
CA HIS A 615 -15.06 9.83 5.99
C HIS A 615 -15.64 8.85 7.02
N PHE A 616 -16.31 7.81 6.51
CA PHE A 616 -16.75 6.68 7.31
C PHE A 616 -15.58 5.84 7.81
N GLY A 617 -15.48 5.65 9.13
CA GLY A 617 -14.47 4.81 9.75
C GLY A 617 -14.76 3.31 9.59
N VAL A 618 -14.45 2.73 8.43
CA VAL A 618 -14.70 1.31 8.11
C VAL A 618 -14.08 0.36 9.15
N GLN A 619 -12.86 0.66 9.58
CA GLN A 619 -12.10 -0.14 10.52
C GLN A 619 -11.18 0.76 11.34
N GLY A 620 -10.98 0.39 12.61
CA GLY A 620 -10.12 1.14 13.51
C GLY A 620 -10.75 2.44 14.00
N THR A 621 -9.93 3.32 14.57
CA THR A 621 -10.34 4.68 14.95
C THR A 621 -10.07 5.67 13.82
N SER A 622 -11.08 6.45 13.44
CA SER A 622 -11.00 7.52 12.45
C SER A 622 -9.94 8.56 12.83
N ARG A 623 -9.40 9.22 11.80
CA ARG A 623 -8.47 10.35 11.95
C ARG A 623 -9.07 11.56 11.24
N PRO A 624 -9.78 12.44 11.96
CA PRO A 624 -10.28 13.70 11.41
C PRO A 624 -9.11 14.48 10.85
N ALA A 625 -9.18 14.98 9.61
CA ALA A 625 -8.11 15.80 9.08
C ALA A 625 -8.15 17.19 9.72
N ARG A 626 -7.00 17.80 9.97
CA ARG A 626 -6.89 19.18 10.43
C ARG A 626 -6.66 20.10 9.24
N TYR A 627 -7.39 21.20 9.18
CA TYR A 627 -7.32 22.21 8.13
C TYR A 627 -6.90 23.53 8.75
N HIS A 628 -5.84 24.14 8.22
CA HIS A 628 -5.37 25.46 8.64
C HIS A 628 -5.54 26.44 7.49
N VAL A 629 -6.39 27.44 7.65
CA VAL A 629 -6.52 28.56 6.71
C VAL A 629 -5.38 29.52 7.00
N LEU A 630 -4.31 29.44 6.19
CA LEU A 630 -3.10 30.25 6.38
C LEU A 630 -3.20 31.61 5.68
N TRP A 631 -4.06 31.72 4.68
CA TRP A 631 -4.30 32.97 3.95
C TRP A 631 -5.70 32.93 3.36
N ASP A 632 -6.41 34.07 3.39
CA ASP A 632 -7.74 34.16 2.81
C ASP A 632 -8.07 35.58 2.33
N ASP A 633 -7.91 35.81 1.02
CA ASP A 633 -8.39 37.04 0.38
C ASP A 633 -9.91 37.01 0.13
N SER A 634 -10.56 35.84 0.23
CA SER A 634 -11.99 35.67 -0.06
C SER A 634 -12.89 36.06 1.12
N GLY A 635 -12.34 36.12 2.34
CA GLY A 635 -13.06 36.51 3.55
C GLY A 635 -14.11 35.50 4.00
N PHE A 636 -13.82 34.20 3.84
CA PHE A 636 -14.67 33.11 4.30
C PHE A 636 -14.81 33.11 5.81
N ASN A 637 -16.02 32.89 6.29
CA ASN A 637 -16.23 32.51 7.68
C ASN A 637 -16.01 31.00 7.90
N ALA A 638 -16.06 30.57 9.17
CA ALA A 638 -15.84 29.18 9.55
C ALA A 638 -16.82 28.21 8.87
N ASP A 639 -18.12 28.50 8.90
CA ASP A 639 -19.14 27.63 8.30
C ASP A 639 -18.97 27.49 6.78
N GLU A 640 -18.62 28.59 6.10
CA GLU A 640 -18.44 28.60 4.65
C GLU A 640 -17.25 27.73 4.22
N ILE A 641 -16.07 27.91 4.83
CA ILE A 641 -14.90 27.12 4.44
C ILE A 641 -15.05 25.65 4.84
N GLN A 642 -15.69 25.37 5.97
CA GLN A 642 -15.92 24.00 6.44
C GLN A 642 -16.90 23.26 5.52
N ALA A 643 -17.99 23.91 5.10
CA ALA A 643 -18.94 23.34 4.14
C ALA A 643 -18.29 23.08 2.78
N ILE A 644 -17.54 24.06 2.23
CA ILE A 644 -16.80 23.91 0.97
C ILE A 644 -15.73 22.80 1.06
N THR A 645 -15.14 22.60 2.25
CA THR A 645 -14.15 21.53 2.46
C THR A 645 -14.80 20.15 2.56
N TYR A 646 -16.03 20.07 3.07
CA TYR A 646 -16.74 18.80 3.21
C TYR A 646 -17.42 18.34 1.91
N ALA A 647 -17.92 19.30 1.12
CA ALA A 647 -18.35 19.11 -0.26
C ALA A 647 -17.19 18.67 -1.14
#